data_AF-A0A1Q7N9P2-F1
#
_entry.id   AF-A0A1Q7N9P2-F1
#
_cell.length_a   1.000
_cell.length_b   1.000
_cell.length_c   1.000
_cell.angle_alpha   90.00
_cell.angle_beta   90.00
_cell.angle_gamma   90.00
#
_symmetry.space_group_name_H-M   'P 1'
#
loop_
_entity.id
_entity.type
_entity.pdbx_description
1 polymer ?
#
loop_
_entity_poly.entity_id
_entity_poly.type
_entity_poly.pdbx_seq_one_letter_code
_entity_poly.pdbx_strand_id
1 'polypeptide(L)'
;MVKPLLIFSLPLILSILFYVSESTEQRIISHLPKSVELVGVSVAREHGLDGQGIKVGVIDTGIDYNHPDLLGYGPSGKVIGGYDYVDAGEKSKDTNGHGTEIAGILAADGNFTGMAPKSKLFSYRVSSTGESVSSDYIIKALQRAIDDKVNVINISLGVNRTNDQLDDAVDDAVKSGIVVVVAAGNNGPDESTIGSPGKDINAITAGASYNNITSSVVATFEVDKKQFEVLPMLGTKSLYAPIEEKIVYGGYGRTKDLENLDIKDAIVLEQRGSDIKGEKIYFAEKEKNAADKGAKGIIIFNNQSGIFFGELLVPNSTSNYIPRIPVISMSKDDGLKLKAMLSNSTIGRLDIFYHPDFVASFSSRGPVSPFYIKPDLVAPGVFVNSTTLGGGYNLTSGTSIAVPHVAGAAALLLQKYPNLDPPSVVSLLATTTDPVTDPYGSILPIKAAGSGRLNLTRAYDANLVILPHSIVYDLSYQSPAETKSLHLHAIDGTVPKLKVNFLSNETNLNFDYSISNDTIEARISDNTEKPGTYDGFIVIDDSKTIYRVPVVTHLTKGTIITTEKDGSLWFSIYYPAKWSYAKITMTKAGTHDVRVTSITPEKKSSLPVYEKGEYWILAQISSENGTDNAYQTTIVSKVAQSTFDLDSFGVQPKQIVIISAVLALIVITGVGYRRK
;
A
#
# COMPACT_ATOMS: atom_id res chain seq x y z
N MET A 1 18.99 -62.50 35.02
CA MET A 1 17.75 -62.42 34.19
C MET A 1 17.32 -60.96 34.12
N VAL A 2 17.73 -60.26 33.05
CA VAL A 2 17.23 -58.92 32.70
C VAL A 2 16.45 -59.10 31.40
N LYS A 3 15.19 -58.66 31.38
CA LYS A 3 14.22 -58.95 30.31
C LYS A 3 14.71 -58.42 28.93
N PRO A 4 14.56 -59.17 27.83
CA PRO A 4 15.02 -58.77 26.50
C PRO A 4 14.12 -57.74 25.79
N LEU A 5 13.16 -57.11 26.47
CA LEU A 5 12.23 -56.13 25.88
C LEU A 5 12.77 -54.69 25.77
N LEU A 6 13.91 -54.37 26.39
CA LEU A 6 14.44 -53.00 26.43
C LEU A 6 15.41 -52.65 25.28
N ILE A 7 15.85 -53.64 24.48
CA ILE A 7 16.79 -53.41 23.38
C ILE A 7 16.07 -53.12 22.05
N PHE A 8 14.79 -53.49 21.92
CA PHE A 8 14.00 -53.22 20.71
C PHE A 8 13.17 -51.92 20.75
N SER A 9 13.06 -51.27 21.92
CA SER A 9 12.31 -50.01 22.03
C SER A 9 13.16 -48.78 21.69
N LEU A 10 14.47 -48.81 21.93
CA LEU A 10 15.35 -47.67 21.66
C LEU A 10 15.51 -47.33 20.16
N PRO A 11 15.72 -48.31 19.24
CA PRO A 11 15.80 -48.03 17.81
C PRO A 11 14.45 -47.59 17.24
N LEU A 12 13.35 -48.11 17.77
CA LEU A 12 11.99 -47.76 17.36
C LEU A 12 11.60 -46.35 17.82
N ILE A 13 12.00 -45.96 19.04
CA ILE A 13 11.82 -44.60 19.56
C ILE A 13 12.73 -43.62 18.81
N LEU A 14 13.98 -43.99 18.48
CA LEU A 14 14.85 -43.16 17.65
C LEU A 14 14.35 -43.05 16.21
N SER A 15 13.78 -44.11 15.62
CA SER A 15 13.20 -44.06 14.26
C SER A 15 11.89 -43.27 14.23
N ILE A 16 11.08 -43.32 15.30
CA ILE A 16 9.87 -42.48 15.42
C ILE A 16 10.27 -41.03 15.68
N LEU A 17 11.32 -40.75 16.46
CA LEU A 17 11.87 -39.41 16.62
C LEU A 17 12.52 -38.88 15.34
N PHE A 18 13.20 -39.73 14.55
CA PHE A 18 13.71 -39.36 13.23
C PHE A 18 12.59 -39.17 12.20
N TYR A 19 11.53 -39.98 12.21
CA TYR A 19 10.40 -39.84 11.30
C TYR A 19 9.47 -38.69 11.69
N VAL A 20 9.35 -38.37 12.99
CA VAL A 20 8.66 -37.16 13.48
C VAL A 20 9.53 -35.92 13.25
N SER A 21 10.86 -36.01 13.39
CA SER A 21 11.79 -34.94 12.98
C SER A 21 11.71 -34.70 11.48
N GLU A 22 11.84 -35.73 10.64
CA GLU A 22 11.75 -35.64 9.18
C GLU A 22 10.36 -35.23 8.70
N SER A 23 9.27 -35.63 9.34
CA SER A 23 7.91 -35.21 8.92
C SER A 23 7.55 -33.80 9.40
N THR A 24 8.19 -33.31 10.48
CA THR A 24 8.05 -31.91 10.91
C THR A 24 9.00 -31.01 10.12
N GLU A 25 10.23 -31.44 9.86
CA GLU A 25 11.18 -30.79 8.94
C GLU A 25 10.63 -30.79 7.51
N GLN A 26 10.10 -31.89 6.95
CA GLN A 26 9.50 -31.88 5.60
C GLN A 26 8.23 -31.01 5.52
N ARG A 27 7.50 -30.81 6.63
CA ARG A 27 6.40 -29.84 6.69
C ARG A 27 6.88 -28.39 6.79
N ILE A 28 8.06 -28.14 7.36
CA ILE A 28 8.68 -26.80 7.45
C ILE A 28 9.46 -26.47 6.16
N ILE A 29 10.08 -27.46 5.52
CA ILE A 29 10.94 -27.35 4.32
C ILE A 29 10.11 -27.13 3.04
N SER A 30 8.83 -27.54 2.99
CA SER A 30 8.02 -27.41 1.75
C SER A 30 7.45 -26.00 1.48
N HIS A 31 7.80 -25.01 2.32
CA HIS A 31 7.34 -23.62 2.20
C HIS A 31 8.49 -22.58 2.22
N LEU A 32 9.65 -22.92 1.65
CA LEU A 32 10.71 -21.97 1.26
C LEU A 32 10.19 -20.93 0.21
N PRO A 33 10.87 -19.78 -0.01
CA PRO A 33 10.22 -18.49 -0.21
C PRO A 33 9.57 -18.30 -1.59
N LYS A 34 8.27 -18.59 -1.67
CA LYS A 34 7.46 -18.32 -2.88
C LYS A 34 7.23 -16.83 -3.16
N SER A 35 7.35 -15.96 -2.15
CA SER A 35 7.06 -14.52 -2.32
C SER A 35 8.13 -13.76 -3.09
N VAL A 36 9.40 -13.99 -2.75
CA VAL A 36 10.54 -13.33 -3.41
C VAL A 36 10.67 -13.81 -4.87
N GLU A 37 10.39 -15.09 -5.11
CA GLU A 37 10.34 -15.66 -6.47
C GLU A 37 9.19 -15.10 -7.30
N LEU A 38 8.00 -14.92 -6.70
CA LEU A 38 6.84 -14.34 -7.37
C LEU A 38 7.14 -12.94 -7.92
N VAL A 39 7.91 -12.13 -7.20
CA VAL A 39 8.27 -10.78 -7.65
C VAL A 39 9.49 -10.76 -8.57
N GLY A 40 10.06 -11.91 -8.96
CA GLY A 40 11.11 -11.99 -9.97
C GLY A 40 12.54 -11.88 -9.45
N VAL A 41 12.81 -12.18 -8.18
CA VAL A 41 14.19 -12.10 -7.62
C VAL A 41 15.20 -13.01 -8.33
N SER A 42 14.73 -14.10 -8.95
CA SER A 42 15.60 -15.07 -9.63
C SER A 42 16.45 -14.43 -10.73
N VAL A 43 15.89 -13.50 -11.51
CA VAL A 43 16.63 -12.82 -12.60
C VAL A 43 17.81 -12.02 -12.07
N ALA A 44 17.63 -11.32 -10.94
CA ALA A 44 18.71 -10.59 -10.30
C ALA A 44 19.81 -11.53 -9.81
N ARG A 45 19.43 -12.65 -9.15
CA ARG A 45 20.38 -13.64 -8.62
C ARG A 45 21.17 -14.36 -9.72
N GLU A 46 20.53 -14.69 -10.84
CA GLU A 46 21.19 -15.29 -12.01
C GLU A 46 22.29 -14.39 -12.58
N HIS A 47 22.17 -13.07 -12.42
CA HIS A 47 23.16 -12.08 -12.83
C HIS A 47 24.11 -11.67 -11.69
N GLY A 48 24.12 -12.40 -10.57
CA GLY A 48 25.01 -12.14 -9.44
C GLY A 48 24.64 -10.92 -8.60
N LEU A 49 23.40 -10.42 -8.72
CA LEU A 49 22.87 -9.39 -7.84
C LEU A 49 22.21 -10.02 -6.62
N ASP A 50 22.69 -9.63 -5.45
CA ASP A 50 22.33 -10.18 -4.15
C ASP A 50 22.29 -9.12 -3.03
N GLY A 51 22.47 -7.84 -3.36
CA GLY A 51 22.53 -6.72 -2.41
C GLY A 51 23.94 -6.43 -1.87
N GLN A 52 24.99 -7.09 -2.38
CA GLN A 52 26.35 -6.83 -1.92
C GLN A 52 26.72 -5.35 -2.02
N GLY A 53 27.22 -4.79 -0.92
CA GLY A 53 27.63 -3.38 -0.82
C GLY A 53 26.49 -2.42 -0.44
N ILE A 54 25.24 -2.89 -0.38
CA ILE A 54 24.09 -2.06 -0.03
C ILE A 54 23.81 -2.13 1.47
N LYS A 55 23.58 -0.97 2.07
CA LYS A 55 23.15 -0.82 3.46
C LYS A 55 21.67 -0.49 3.52
N VAL A 56 20.94 -1.22 4.34
CA VAL A 56 19.50 -1.02 4.51
C VAL A 56 19.16 -0.75 5.97
N GLY A 57 18.50 0.38 6.23
CA GLY A 57 17.95 0.71 7.54
C GLY A 57 16.57 0.09 7.72
N VAL A 58 16.37 -0.67 8.80
CA VAL A 58 15.06 -1.24 9.17
C VAL A 58 14.57 -0.50 10.41
N ILE A 59 13.54 0.33 10.23
CA ILE A 59 12.88 1.05 11.32
C ILE A 59 11.68 0.22 11.77
N ASP A 60 11.84 -0.53 12.86
CA ASP A 60 10.86 -1.52 13.31
C ASP A 60 10.97 -1.79 14.84
N THR A 61 10.69 -3.02 15.27
CA THR A 61 10.70 -3.51 16.65
C THR A 61 12.05 -4.04 17.13
N GLY A 62 13.08 -3.91 16.28
CA GLY A 62 14.41 -4.47 16.46
C GLY A 62 14.68 -5.59 15.46
N ILE A 63 15.87 -6.22 15.54
CA ILE A 63 16.17 -7.45 14.78
C ILE A 63 16.78 -8.49 15.74
N ASP A 64 16.26 -9.72 15.77
CA ASP A 64 16.94 -10.85 16.42
C ASP A 64 18.10 -11.33 15.53
N TYR A 65 19.19 -10.59 15.58
CA TYR A 65 20.41 -10.86 14.82
C TYR A 65 21.07 -12.20 15.18
N ASN A 66 20.63 -12.90 16.24
CA ASN A 66 21.13 -14.25 16.55
C ASN A 66 20.40 -15.34 15.77
N HIS A 67 19.35 -14.99 15.00
CA HIS A 67 18.73 -15.92 14.07
C HIS A 67 19.80 -16.48 13.10
N PRO A 68 19.83 -17.80 12.84
CA PRO A 68 20.87 -18.42 12.01
C PRO A 68 20.96 -17.78 10.63
N ASP A 69 19.82 -17.44 10.02
CA ASP A 69 19.77 -16.78 8.70
C ASP A 69 20.15 -15.29 8.71
N LEU A 70 20.30 -14.68 9.89
CA LEU A 70 20.68 -13.26 10.06
C LEU A 70 22.10 -13.11 10.61
N LEU A 71 22.92 -14.16 10.63
CA LEU A 71 24.39 -14.12 10.67
C LEU A 71 25.05 -13.20 11.72
N GLY A 72 24.39 -12.88 12.83
CA GLY A 72 24.97 -12.14 13.95
C GLY A 72 25.03 -10.61 13.79
N TYR A 73 25.47 -9.97 14.88
CA TYR A 73 25.66 -8.52 14.99
C TYR A 73 27.15 -8.14 14.96
N GLY A 74 27.44 -6.96 14.39
CA GLY A 74 28.77 -6.35 14.34
C GLY A 74 29.33 -6.28 12.92
N PRO A 75 30.57 -5.78 12.72
CA PRO A 75 31.12 -5.53 11.39
C PRO A 75 31.14 -6.74 10.45
N SER A 76 31.31 -7.95 11.00
CA SER A 76 31.28 -9.21 10.25
C SER A 76 29.88 -9.81 10.09
N GLY A 77 28.90 -9.35 10.87
CA GLY A 77 27.54 -9.89 10.90
C GLY A 77 26.62 -9.32 9.83
N LYS A 78 25.34 -9.73 9.82
CA LYS A 78 24.31 -9.14 8.96
C LYS A 78 23.92 -7.74 9.44
N VAL A 79 23.70 -7.63 10.76
CA VAL A 79 23.29 -6.39 11.40
C VAL A 79 24.55 -5.68 11.89
N ILE A 80 24.92 -4.60 11.20
CA ILE A 80 26.22 -3.94 11.42
C ILE A 80 26.13 -2.68 12.27
N GLY A 81 24.92 -2.23 12.59
CA GLY A 81 24.67 -1.02 13.36
C GLY A 81 23.19 -0.82 13.67
N GLY A 82 22.85 0.40 14.07
CA GLY A 82 21.50 0.78 14.47
C GLY A 82 21.42 1.34 15.89
N TYR A 83 20.21 1.62 16.36
CA TYR A 83 19.97 2.24 17.66
C TYR A 83 18.61 1.82 18.25
N ASP A 84 18.55 1.66 19.57
CA ASP A 84 17.32 1.38 20.30
C ASP A 84 16.78 2.66 20.94
N TYR A 85 15.61 3.11 20.49
CA TYR A 85 14.92 4.28 21.04
C TYR A 85 13.91 3.92 22.14
N VAL A 86 13.58 2.64 22.29
CA VAL A 86 12.66 2.14 23.32
C VAL A 86 13.43 1.94 24.62
N ASP A 87 14.52 1.18 24.56
CA ASP A 87 15.39 0.86 25.69
C ASP A 87 16.79 1.46 25.41
N ALA A 88 16.90 2.77 25.62
CA ALA A 88 18.06 3.57 25.20
C ALA A 88 19.40 3.04 25.74
N GLY A 89 20.34 2.78 24.82
CA GLY A 89 21.69 2.30 25.14
C GLY A 89 21.90 0.79 24.99
N GLU A 90 20.85 0.02 24.73
CA GLU A 90 20.96 -1.39 24.38
C GLU A 90 21.19 -1.60 22.87
N LYS A 91 21.64 -2.81 22.51
CA LYS A 91 21.60 -3.24 21.10
C LYS A 91 20.14 -3.37 20.70
N SER A 92 19.78 -2.88 19.51
CA SER A 92 18.44 -2.93 18.90
C SER A 92 17.98 -4.38 18.58
N LYS A 93 17.87 -5.21 19.62
CA LYS A 93 17.46 -6.61 19.53
C LYS A 93 15.93 -6.66 19.56
N ASP A 94 15.38 -7.49 18.68
CA ASP A 94 13.95 -7.71 18.64
C ASP A 94 13.47 -8.52 19.86
N THR A 95 12.38 -8.07 20.45
CA THR A 95 11.65 -8.76 21.52
C THR A 95 10.21 -9.09 21.13
N ASN A 96 9.79 -8.68 19.94
CA ASN A 96 8.44 -8.85 19.41
C ASN A 96 8.42 -9.90 18.29
N GLY A 97 9.36 -9.82 17.36
CA GLY A 97 9.49 -10.72 16.21
C GLY A 97 9.21 -10.03 14.87
N HIS A 98 8.39 -8.98 14.85
CA HIS A 98 7.98 -8.32 13.60
C HIS A 98 9.19 -7.78 12.81
N GLY A 99 10.13 -7.09 13.46
CA GLY A 99 11.31 -6.54 12.78
C GLY A 99 12.27 -7.64 12.29
N THR A 100 12.30 -8.78 12.99
CA THR A 100 12.98 -10.00 12.54
C THR A 100 12.30 -10.58 11.29
N GLU A 101 10.96 -10.60 11.23
CA GLU A 101 10.21 -11.01 10.02
C GLU A 101 10.53 -10.10 8.82
N ILE A 102 10.65 -8.78 9.03
CA ILE A 102 11.05 -7.84 7.98
C ILE A 102 12.49 -8.11 7.52
N ALA A 103 13.43 -8.28 8.45
CA ALA A 103 14.83 -8.57 8.15
C ALA A 103 15.00 -9.88 7.36
N GLY A 104 14.15 -10.88 7.65
CA GLY A 104 14.12 -12.16 6.96
C GLY A 104 13.81 -12.04 5.48
N ILE A 105 12.68 -11.39 5.15
CA ILE A 105 12.26 -11.16 3.76
C ILE A 105 13.30 -10.32 3.02
N LEU A 106 13.91 -9.36 3.69
CA LEU A 106 14.83 -8.42 3.07
C LEU A 106 16.20 -9.03 2.78
N ALA A 107 16.85 -9.65 3.78
CA ALA A 107 18.28 -9.99 3.68
C ALA A 107 18.72 -11.26 4.42
N ALA A 108 17.81 -12.18 4.74
CA ALA A 108 18.20 -13.51 5.23
C ALA A 108 19.12 -14.23 4.24
N ASP A 109 20.12 -14.93 4.77
CA ASP A 109 21.22 -15.54 4.02
C ASP A 109 21.60 -16.88 4.67
N GLY A 110 20.61 -17.74 4.85
CA GLY A 110 20.77 -19.07 5.43
C GLY A 110 19.78 -20.06 4.83
N ASN A 111 19.03 -20.76 5.67
CA ASN A 111 18.00 -21.70 5.22
C ASN A 111 16.87 -20.97 4.47
N PHE A 112 16.54 -19.76 4.90
CA PHE A 112 15.71 -18.81 4.18
C PHE A 112 16.60 -17.78 3.47
N THR A 113 16.28 -17.47 2.20
CA THR A 113 17.00 -16.45 1.42
C THR A 113 16.08 -15.30 1.06
N GLY A 114 16.37 -14.13 1.62
CA GLY A 114 15.62 -12.90 1.37
C GLY A 114 15.86 -12.31 -0.02
N MET A 115 15.24 -11.15 -0.30
CA MET A 115 15.39 -10.43 -1.56
C MET A 115 16.85 -10.11 -1.89
N ALA A 116 17.55 -9.49 -0.94
CA ALA A 116 18.93 -8.99 -1.07
C ALA A 116 19.82 -9.61 0.02
N PRO A 117 20.15 -10.91 -0.09
CA PRO A 117 20.78 -11.69 0.98
C PRO A 117 22.20 -11.26 1.34
N LYS A 118 22.90 -10.41 0.57
CA LYS A 118 24.21 -9.85 0.92
C LYS A 118 24.18 -8.39 1.38
N SER A 119 23.01 -7.76 1.39
CA SER A 119 22.83 -6.44 2.03
C SER A 119 23.21 -6.50 3.51
N LYS A 120 23.72 -5.39 4.04
CA LYS A 120 23.96 -5.18 5.47
C LYS A 120 22.83 -4.37 6.08
N LEU A 121 22.43 -4.72 7.30
CA LEU A 121 21.28 -4.12 7.97
C LEU A 121 21.71 -3.19 9.10
N PHE A 122 20.96 -2.10 9.25
CA PHE A 122 20.93 -1.27 10.46
C PHE A 122 19.58 -1.45 11.12
N SER A 123 19.55 -1.80 12.40
CA SER A 123 18.32 -2.01 13.15
C SER A 123 17.98 -0.78 13.98
N TYR A 124 16.89 -0.09 13.68
CA TYR A 124 16.39 1.03 14.46
C TYR A 124 15.11 0.62 15.17
N ARG A 125 15.21 0.27 16.46
CA ARG A 125 14.07 -0.14 17.28
C ARG A 125 13.31 1.08 17.78
N VAL A 126 12.07 1.22 17.32
CA VAL A 126 11.17 2.34 17.64
C VAL A 126 9.87 1.89 18.31
N SER A 127 9.63 0.58 18.41
CA SER A 127 8.49 -0.01 19.11
C SER A 127 8.87 -1.30 19.82
N SER A 128 8.25 -1.60 20.96
CA SER A 128 8.36 -2.90 21.64
C SER A 128 7.24 -3.88 21.28
N THR A 129 6.12 -3.37 20.75
CA THR A 129 4.89 -4.14 20.51
C THR A 129 4.60 -4.38 19.04
N GLY A 130 5.25 -3.65 18.13
CA GLY A 130 4.87 -3.61 16.71
C GLY A 130 3.63 -2.76 16.44
N GLU A 131 2.99 -2.25 17.50
CA GLU A 131 1.80 -1.40 17.47
C GLU A 131 2.10 -0.05 18.16
N SER A 132 1.26 0.97 17.92
CA SER A 132 1.30 2.27 18.63
C SER A 132 2.69 2.91 18.74
N VAL A 133 3.27 3.29 17.60
CA VAL A 133 4.64 3.78 17.49
C VAL A 133 4.74 5.29 17.72
N SER A 134 5.77 5.72 18.45
CA SER A 134 6.08 7.14 18.61
C SER A 134 6.62 7.73 17.30
N SER A 135 5.93 8.71 16.73
CA SER A 135 6.42 9.42 15.54
C SER A 135 7.78 10.06 15.78
N ASP A 136 8.05 10.55 16.99
CA ASP A 136 9.35 11.14 17.36
C ASP A 136 10.50 10.13 17.26
N TYR A 137 10.24 8.85 17.55
CA TYR A 137 11.24 7.80 17.43
C TYR A 137 11.51 7.44 15.98
N ILE A 138 10.47 7.42 15.14
CA ILE A 138 10.62 7.23 13.69
C ILE A 138 11.44 8.39 13.09
N ILE A 139 11.12 9.64 13.44
CA ILE A 139 11.85 10.83 12.96
C ILE A 139 13.34 10.76 13.38
N LYS A 140 13.63 10.42 14.63
CA LYS A 140 15.01 10.26 15.10
C LYS A 140 15.74 9.12 14.40
N ALA A 141 15.05 8.01 14.12
CA ALA A 141 15.60 6.88 13.39
C ALA A 141 15.90 7.24 11.93
N LEU A 142 15.02 8.00 11.26
CA LEU A 142 15.25 8.56 9.93
C LEU A 142 16.51 9.43 9.90
N GLN A 143 16.63 10.39 10.82
CA GLN A 143 17.82 11.23 10.93
C GLN A 143 19.09 10.40 11.16
N ARG A 144 19.00 9.40 12.04
CA ARG A 144 20.14 8.52 12.31
C ARG A 144 20.52 7.67 11.09
N ALA A 145 19.55 7.23 10.31
CA ALA A 145 19.79 6.49 9.08
C ALA A 145 20.52 7.33 8.02
N ILE A 146 20.22 8.64 7.95
CA ILE A 146 20.97 9.60 7.14
C ILE A 146 22.42 9.67 7.61
N ASP A 147 22.65 9.84 8.92
CA ASP A 147 24.00 9.91 9.50
C ASP A 147 24.81 8.62 9.28
N ASP A 148 24.15 7.46 9.39
CA ASP A 148 24.74 6.13 9.17
C ASP A 148 24.93 5.82 7.66
N LYS A 149 24.46 6.71 6.77
CA LYS A 149 24.58 6.65 5.31
C LYS A 149 24.08 5.34 4.74
N VAL A 150 22.87 4.95 5.11
CA VAL A 150 22.17 3.82 4.48
C VAL A 150 21.75 4.20 3.06
N ASN A 151 21.54 3.20 2.20
CA ASN A 151 21.10 3.41 0.82
C ASN A 151 19.58 3.31 0.69
N VAL A 152 18.97 2.43 1.50
CA VAL A 152 17.53 2.17 1.52
C VAL A 152 17.05 2.19 2.97
N ILE A 153 15.86 2.74 3.21
CA ILE A 153 15.17 2.67 4.50
C ILE A 153 13.85 1.93 4.29
N ASN A 154 13.62 0.88 5.08
CA ASN A 154 12.35 0.17 5.20
C ASN A 154 11.63 0.66 6.46
N ILE A 155 10.44 1.22 6.30
CA ILE A 155 9.57 1.63 7.41
C ILE A 155 8.27 0.83 7.35
N SER A 156 8.15 -0.15 8.24
CA SER A 156 6.97 -1.02 8.32
C SER A 156 5.99 -0.58 9.41
N LEU A 157 6.07 0.70 9.81
CA LEU A 157 5.34 1.32 10.91
C LEU A 157 4.90 2.74 10.52
N GLY A 158 3.81 3.23 11.10
CA GLY A 158 3.32 4.57 10.82
C GLY A 158 2.17 4.99 11.72
N VAL A 159 1.53 6.10 11.37
CA VAL A 159 0.33 6.62 12.04
C VAL A 159 -0.80 6.77 11.04
N ASN A 160 -2.02 6.40 11.45
CA ASN A 160 -3.21 6.46 10.60
C ASN A 160 -3.81 7.88 10.52
N ARG A 161 -2.94 8.88 10.39
CA ARG A 161 -3.26 10.31 10.29
C ARG A 161 -2.13 11.04 9.55
N THR A 162 -2.39 12.27 9.13
CA THR A 162 -1.33 13.18 8.66
C THR A 162 -0.39 13.54 9.81
N ASN A 163 0.92 13.54 9.53
CA ASN A 163 1.96 14.04 10.41
C ASN A 163 3.09 14.69 9.59
N ASP A 164 2.98 16.00 9.37
CA ASP A 164 3.88 16.77 8.52
C ASP A 164 5.35 16.67 8.96
N GLN A 165 5.64 16.60 10.27
CA GLN A 165 7.03 16.48 10.77
C GLN A 165 7.66 15.13 10.43
N LEU A 166 6.84 14.07 10.35
CA LEU A 166 7.31 12.76 9.96
C LEU A 166 7.53 12.70 8.45
N ASP A 167 6.64 13.29 7.67
CA ASP A 167 6.74 13.37 6.22
C ASP A 167 7.96 14.26 5.82
N ASP A 168 8.19 15.40 6.48
CA ASP A 168 9.39 16.24 6.32
C ASP A 168 10.70 15.46 6.60
N ALA A 169 10.70 14.56 7.59
CA ALA A 169 11.88 13.73 7.88
C ALA A 169 12.14 12.66 6.79
N VAL A 170 11.08 12.20 6.11
CA VAL A 170 11.20 11.34 4.92
C VAL A 170 11.79 12.14 3.77
N ASP A 171 11.30 13.35 3.53
CA ASP A 171 11.83 14.27 2.51
C ASP A 171 13.33 14.50 2.69
N ASP A 172 13.78 14.73 3.92
CA ASP A 172 15.20 14.96 4.22
C ASP A 172 16.06 13.71 3.93
N ALA A 173 15.53 12.51 4.18
CA ALA A 173 16.20 11.26 3.84
C ALA A 173 16.29 11.08 2.31
N VAL A 174 15.21 11.33 1.59
CA VAL A 174 15.17 11.24 0.12
C VAL A 174 16.09 12.27 -0.53
N LYS A 175 16.10 13.52 -0.06
CA LYS A 175 17.03 14.57 -0.50
C LYS A 175 18.49 14.22 -0.22
N SER A 176 18.74 13.38 0.78
CA SER A 176 20.08 12.84 1.09
C SER A 176 20.49 11.66 0.19
N GLY A 177 19.68 11.31 -0.82
CA GLY A 177 19.95 10.24 -1.78
C GLY A 177 19.51 8.84 -1.29
N ILE A 178 18.67 8.76 -0.27
CA ILE A 178 18.23 7.50 0.33
C ILE A 178 16.86 7.12 -0.22
N VAL A 179 16.70 5.88 -0.68
CA VAL A 179 15.39 5.37 -1.08
C VAL A 179 14.59 5.01 0.17
N VAL A 180 13.43 5.62 0.37
CA VAL A 180 12.56 5.33 1.53
C VAL A 180 11.34 4.54 1.05
N VAL A 181 11.12 3.37 1.64
CA VAL A 181 9.98 2.49 1.36
C VAL A 181 9.13 2.34 2.60
N VAL A 182 7.83 2.58 2.48
CA VAL A 182 6.88 2.69 3.60
C VAL A 182 5.65 1.82 3.37
N ALA A 183 5.10 1.26 4.45
CA ALA A 183 3.83 0.53 4.40
C ALA A 183 2.65 1.48 4.16
N ALA A 184 1.70 1.07 3.31
CA ALA A 184 0.46 1.84 3.10
C ALA A 184 -0.44 1.90 4.36
N GLY A 185 -0.38 0.87 5.21
CA GLY A 185 -1.26 0.69 6.37
C GLY A 185 -2.26 -0.46 6.21
N ASN A 186 -2.90 -0.87 7.30
CA ASN A 186 -3.80 -2.02 7.34
C ASN A 186 -5.25 -1.60 7.67
N ASN A 187 -5.68 -0.43 7.19
CA ASN A 187 -6.97 0.18 7.50
C ASN A 187 -7.96 0.19 6.33
N GLY A 188 -7.67 -0.56 5.25
CA GLY A 188 -8.61 -0.81 4.17
C GLY A 188 -9.82 -1.66 4.64
N PRO A 189 -10.82 -1.87 3.77
CA PRO A 189 -10.84 -1.54 2.34
C PRO A 189 -11.37 -0.13 2.02
N ASP A 190 -11.68 0.68 3.04
CA ASP A 190 -12.19 2.03 2.85
C ASP A 190 -11.14 2.93 2.17
N GLU A 191 -11.62 3.87 1.37
CA GLU A 191 -10.78 4.87 0.70
C GLU A 191 -10.18 5.86 1.69
N SER A 192 -9.08 6.52 1.29
CA SER A 192 -8.41 7.56 2.09
C SER A 192 -7.92 7.08 3.46
N THR A 193 -7.39 5.86 3.50
CA THR A 193 -6.95 5.17 4.74
C THR A 193 -5.43 5.08 4.88
N ILE A 194 -4.68 5.63 3.92
CA ILE A 194 -3.21 5.76 4.00
C ILE A 194 -2.85 6.99 4.86
N GLY A 195 -2.02 6.79 5.89
CA GLY A 195 -1.51 7.84 6.77
C GLY A 195 -0.01 8.10 6.60
N SER A 196 0.60 8.88 7.50
CA SER A 196 2.04 9.18 7.48
C SER A 196 2.88 8.04 8.06
N PRO A 197 4.04 7.68 7.48
CA PRO A 197 4.69 8.36 6.34
C PRO A 197 4.24 7.89 4.95
N GLY A 198 3.34 6.92 4.85
CA GLY A 198 2.92 6.35 3.55
C GLY A 198 2.19 7.33 2.63
N LYS A 199 1.74 8.47 3.13
CA LYS A 199 1.15 9.53 2.31
C LYS A 199 2.18 10.45 1.67
N ASP A 200 3.41 10.46 2.14
CA ASP A 200 4.46 11.34 1.63
C ASP A 200 4.73 11.04 0.15
N ILE A 201 4.81 12.08 -0.69
CA ILE A 201 4.96 11.90 -2.14
C ILE A 201 6.33 11.32 -2.52
N ASN A 202 7.36 11.59 -1.73
CA ASN A 202 8.74 11.19 -1.99
C ASN A 202 9.07 9.78 -1.48
N ALA A 203 8.24 9.20 -0.60
CA ALA A 203 8.32 7.79 -0.23
C ALA A 203 7.79 6.85 -1.32
N ILE A 204 8.32 5.62 -1.38
CA ILE A 204 7.68 4.50 -2.08
C ILE A 204 6.72 3.80 -1.12
N THR A 205 5.42 3.94 -1.33
CA THR A 205 4.37 3.38 -0.50
C THR A 205 3.87 2.07 -1.09
N ALA A 206 4.02 0.99 -0.33
CA ALA A 206 3.66 -0.36 -0.73
C ALA A 206 2.36 -0.84 -0.05
N GLY A 207 1.37 -1.22 -0.85
CA GLY A 207 0.22 -2.00 -0.40
C GLY A 207 0.50 -3.51 -0.41
N ALA A 208 -0.43 -4.30 0.14
CA ALA A 208 -0.28 -5.75 0.26
C ALA A 208 -1.12 -6.50 -0.78
N SER A 209 -0.48 -7.31 -1.61
CA SER A 209 -1.13 -8.34 -2.42
C SER A 209 -0.98 -9.71 -1.80
N TYR A 210 -1.76 -10.67 -2.28
CA TYR A 210 -1.54 -12.07 -1.98
C TYR A 210 -0.23 -12.59 -2.62
N ASN A 211 0.24 -13.71 -2.10
CA ASN A 211 1.41 -14.43 -2.62
C ASN A 211 0.98 -15.64 -3.47
N ASN A 212 1.87 -16.26 -4.24
CA ASN A 212 1.60 -17.44 -5.05
C ASN A 212 1.69 -18.73 -4.21
N ILE A 213 0.81 -18.85 -3.22
CA ILE A 213 0.71 -20.04 -2.38
C ILE A 213 -0.71 -20.61 -2.37
N THR A 214 -0.85 -21.85 -1.93
CA THR A 214 -2.14 -22.55 -1.92
C THR A 214 -3.17 -21.94 -0.96
N SER A 215 -2.75 -21.08 -0.03
CA SER A 215 -3.66 -20.33 0.85
C SER A 215 -4.18 -19.05 0.21
N SER A 216 -3.67 -18.65 -0.96
CA SER A 216 -4.09 -17.46 -1.71
C SER A 216 -5.23 -17.78 -2.68
N VAL A 217 -6.26 -18.43 -2.16
CA VAL A 217 -7.49 -18.64 -2.90
C VAL A 217 -8.37 -17.41 -2.78
N VAL A 218 -9.00 -17.03 -3.89
CA VAL A 218 -10.13 -16.10 -3.92
C VAL A 218 -11.39 -16.87 -4.30
N ALA A 219 -12.55 -16.26 -4.09
CA ALA A 219 -13.81 -16.83 -4.51
C ALA A 219 -14.57 -15.84 -5.38
N THR A 220 -15.31 -16.37 -6.35
CA THR A 220 -16.35 -15.62 -7.07
C THR A 220 -17.70 -16.25 -6.80
N PHE A 221 -18.71 -15.40 -6.67
CA PHE A 221 -20.08 -15.86 -6.59
C PHE A 221 -20.99 -14.98 -7.44
N GLU A 222 -21.80 -15.61 -8.30
CA GLU A 222 -22.72 -14.92 -9.19
C GLU A 222 -24.10 -15.57 -9.18
N VAL A 223 -25.14 -14.74 -9.28
CA VAL A 223 -26.53 -15.17 -9.49
C VAL A 223 -27.13 -14.28 -10.57
N ASP A 224 -27.67 -14.84 -11.65
CA ASP A 224 -28.26 -14.08 -12.76
C ASP A 224 -27.33 -12.97 -13.30
N LYS A 225 -26.03 -13.27 -13.45
CA LYS A 225 -24.95 -12.32 -13.82
C LYS A 225 -24.68 -11.19 -12.81
N LYS A 226 -25.34 -11.21 -11.66
CA LYS A 226 -25.05 -10.31 -10.55
C LYS A 226 -23.96 -10.90 -9.68
N GLN A 227 -22.85 -10.18 -9.55
CA GLN A 227 -21.73 -10.54 -8.71
C GLN A 227 -22.00 -10.19 -7.24
N PHE A 228 -21.50 -11.02 -6.34
CA PHE A 228 -21.58 -10.81 -4.90
C PHE A 228 -20.17 -10.81 -4.31
N GLU A 229 -19.92 -9.90 -3.36
CA GLU A 229 -18.68 -9.89 -2.62
C GLU A 229 -18.63 -11.06 -1.65
N VAL A 230 -17.64 -11.93 -1.84
CA VAL A 230 -17.48 -13.17 -1.08
C VAL A 230 -16.02 -13.40 -0.72
N LEU A 231 -15.76 -14.05 0.41
CA LEU A 231 -14.43 -14.49 0.81
C LEU A 231 -14.42 -16.02 0.99
N PRO A 232 -13.41 -16.74 0.49
CA PRO A 232 -13.22 -18.13 0.85
C PRO A 232 -12.87 -18.25 2.34
N MET A 233 -13.51 -19.20 3.04
CA MET A 233 -13.17 -19.46 4.43
C MET A 233 -11.85 -20.25 4.55
N LEU A 234 -11.07 -19.96 5.58
CA LEU A 234 -9.80 -20.65 5.82
C LEU A 234 -10.03 -22.15 6.03
N GLY A 235 -9.29 -22.96 5.27
CA GLY A 235 -9.46 -24.41 5.19
C GLY A 235 -10.25 -24.90 3.98
N THR A 236 -10.88 -24.00 3.23
CA THR A 236 -11.49 -24.34 1.94
C THR A 236 -10.42 -24.59 0.86
N LYS A 237 -10.76 -25.40 -0.15
CA LYS A 237 -9.86 -25.74 -1.26
C LYS A 237 -10.34 -25.11 -2.56
N SER A 238 -9.41 -24.86 -3.47
CA SER A 238 -9.75 -24.49 -4.84
C SER A 238 -10.58 -25.57 -5.53
N LEU A 239 -11.47 -25.14 -6.41
CA LEU A 239 -12.29 -26.00 -7.25
C LEU A 239 -11.58 -26.31 -8.56
N TYR A 240 -11.84 -27.49 -9.12
CA TYR A 240 -11.37 -27.86 -10.46
C TYR A 240 -12.22 -27.21 -11.56
N ALA A 241 -13.50 -26.98 -11.25
CA ALA A 241 -14.45 -26.29 -12.11
C ALA A 241 -15.47 -25.56 -11.21
N PRO A 242 -16.07 -24.46 -11.68
CA PRO A 242 -17.13 -23.76 -10.96
C PRO A 242 -18.31 -24.69 -10.66
N ILE A 243 -18.96 -24.45 -9.51
CA ILE A 243 -20.22 -25.10 -9.13
C ILE A 243 -21.37 -24.21 -9.60
N GLU A 244 -22.23 -24.74 -10.45
CA GLU A 244 -23.44 -24.06 -10.95
C GLU A 244 -24.67 -24.85 -10.51
N GLU A 245 -25.24 -24.49 -9.36
CA GLU A 245 -26.32 -25.25 -8.75
C GLU A 245 -27.40 -24.34 -8.14
N LYS A 246 -28.57 -24.93 -7.88
CA LYS A 246 -29.65 -24.22 -7.17
C LYS A 246 -29.20 -23.78 -5.78
N ILE A 247 -29.72 -22.64 -5.33
CA ILE A 247 -29.44 -22.13 -3.98
C ILE A 247 -30.62 -22.41 -3.05
N VAL A 248 -30.35 -22.99 -1.88
CA VAL A 248 -31.36 -23.31 -0.88
C VAL A 248 -31.03 -22.63 0.45
N TYR A 249 -32.00 -21.93 1.05
CA TYR A 249 -31.80 -21.30 2.35
C TYR A 249 -31.87 -22.32 3.49
N GLY A 250 -30.73 -22.54 4.16
CA GLY A 250 -30.53 -23.55 5.22
C GLY A 250 -30.65 -23.01 6.65
N GLY A 251 -31.20 -21.81 6.85
CA GLY A 251 -31.36 -21.24 8.19
C GLY A 251 -30.02 -21.00 8.88
N TYR A 252 -29.81 -21.56 10.08
CA TYR A 252 -28.57 -21.47 10.83
C TYR A 252 -27.70 -22.75 10.70
N GLY A 253 -27.96 -23.62 9.72
CA GLY A 253 -27.09 -24.76 9.41
C GLY A 253 -27.05 -25.87 10.45
N ARG A 254 -28.05 -25.91 11.34
CA ARG A 254 -28.22 -27.03 12.27
C ARG A 254 -28.78 -28.23 11.54
N THR A 255 -28.57 -29.43 12.08
CA THR A 255 -29.17 -30.66 11.53
C THR A 255 -30.69 -30.55 11.35
N LYS A 256 -31.39 -29.93 12.33
CA LYS A 256 -32.85 -29.67 12.29
C LYS A 256 -33.26 -28.65 11.21
N ASP A 257 -32.43 -27.63 10.98
CA ASP A 257 -32.74 -26.57 10.00
C ASP A 257 -32.70 -27.15 8.58
N LEU A 258 -31.85 -28.16 8.37
CA LEU A 258 -31.68 -28.82 7.07
C LEU A 258 -32.57 -30.07 6.90
N GLU A 259 -33.32 -30.52 7.92
CA GLU A 259 -34.01 -31.84 7.95
C GLU A 259 -34.95 -32.07 6.77
N ASN A 260 -35.77 -31.07 6.46
CA ASN A 260 -36.82 -31.15 5.45
C ASN A 260 -36.49 -30.39 4.16
N LEU A 261 -35.21 -30.07 3.93
CA LEU A 261 -34.75 -29.34 2.74
C LEU A 261 -34.10 -30.27 1.72
N ASP A 262 -34.45 -30.13 0.45
CA ASP A 262 -33.77 -30.80 -0.66
C ASP A 262 -32.51 -30.05 -1.08
N ILE A 263 -31.41 -30.33 -0.35
CA ILE A 263 -30.09 -29.70 -0.54
C ILE A 263 -29.08 -30.61 -1.23
N LYS A 264 -29.51 -31.77 -1.73
CA LYS A 264 -28.63 -32.63 -2.51
C LYS A 264 -28.28 -31.89 -3.81
N ASP A 265 -26.99 -31.85 -4.13
CA ASP A 265 -26.46 -31.15 -5.31
C ASP A 265 -26.86 -29.66 -5.34
N ALA A 266 -26.89 -29.01 -4.17
CA ALA A 266 -27.24 -27.59 -4.03
C ALA A 266 -26.13 -26.76 -3.37
N ILE A 267 -26.18 -25.44 -3.58
CA ILE A 267 -25.45 -24.47 -2.76
C ILE A 267 -26.36 -24.05 -1.60
N VAL A 268 -25.90 -24.19 -0.35
CA VAL A 268 -26.72 -23.86 0.82
C VAL A 268 -26.36 -22.46 1.33
N LEU A 269 -27.35 -21.57 1.41
CA LEU A 269 -27.22 -20.25 2.04
C LEU A 269 -27.61 -20.32 3.51
N GLU A 270 -26.67 -20.03 4.40
CA GLU A 270 -26.87 -20.06 5.84
C GLU A 270 -26.48 -18.75 6.52
N GLN A 271 -27.09 -18.48 7.67
CA GLN A 271 -26.75 -17.33 8.49
C GLN A 271 -25.72 -17.68 9.57
N ARG A 272 -24.76 -16.80 9.80
CA ARG A 272 -23.83 -16.88 10.95
C ARG A 272 -24.59 -16.74 12.28
N GLY A 273 -24.17 -17.51 13.28
CA GLY A 273 -24.74 -17.45 14.62
C GLY A 273 -25.97 -18.33 14.78
N SER A 274 -26.88 -17.92 15.67
CA SER A 274 -28.05 -18.67 16.11
C SER A 274 -29.17 -17.72 16.55
N ASP A 275 -30.43 -18.13 16.40
CA ASP A 275 -31.62 -17.49 16.99
C ASP A 275 -31.86 -17.88 18.46
N ILE A 276 -31.09 -18.82 19.01
CA ILE A 276 -31.16 -19.27 20.40
C ILE A 276 -30.07 -18.56 21.22
N LYS A 277 -30.48 -17.80 22.24
CA LYS A 277 -29.56 -17.05 23.10
C LYS A 277 -28.53 -17.97 23.76
N GLY A 278 -27.25 -17.74 23.46
CA GLY A 278 -26.12 -18.46 24.05
C GLY A 278 -25.69 -19.72 23.31
N GLU A 279 -26.44 -20.16 22.29
CA GLU A 279 -26.02 -21.28 21.44
C GLU A 279 -24.87 -20.84 20.50
N LYS A 280 -23.82 -21.66 20.43
CA LYS A 280 -22.69 -21.46 19.53
C LYS A 280 -22.69 -22.57 18.49
N ILE A 281 -22.78 -22.19 17.22
CA ILE A 281 -22.70 -23.13 16.09
C ILE A 281 -21.40 -22.82 15.34
N TYR A 282 -20.53 -23.81 15.24
CA TYR A 282 -19.24 -23.66 14.57
C TYR A 282 -19.39 -23.76 13.05
N PHE A 283 -18.53 -23.07 12.30
CA PHE A 283 -18.53 -23.15 10.84
C PHE A 283 -18.24 -24.56 10.33
N ALA A 284 -17.35 -25.29 11.01
CA ALA A 284 -17.10 -26.70 10.74
C ALA A 284 -18.35 -27.58 10.87
N GLU A 285 -19.23 -27.27 11.84
CA GLU A 285 -20.45 -28.04 12.08
C GLU A 285 -21.49 -27.78 10.98
N LYS A 286 -21.64 -26.52 10.56
CA LYS A 286 -22.45 -26.12 9.41
C LYS A 286 -22.01 -26.84 8.13
N GLU A 287 -20.70 -26.79 7.85
CA GLU A 287 -20.11 -27.47 6.71
C GLU A 287 -20.36 -28.97 6.74
N LYS A 288 -20.12 -29.59 7.90
CA LYS A 288 -20.37 -31.02 8.09
C LYS A 288 -21.84 -31.37 7.84
N ASN A 289 -22.77 -30.61 8.42
CA ASN A 289 -24.22 -30.88 8.35
C ASN A 289 -24.76 -30.81 6.91
N ALA A 290 -24.34 -29.81 6.12
CA ALA A 290 -24.78 -29.71 4.73
C ALA A 290 -24.08 -30.75 3.84
N ALA A 291 -22.77 -30.98 4.05
CA ALA A 291 -22.02 -31.98 3.31
C ALA A 291 -22.56 -33.41 3.53
N ASP A 292 -22.98 -33.75 4.76
CA ASP A 292 -23.61 -35.04 5.07
C ASP A 292 -24.93 -35.26 4.32
N LYS A 293 -25.57 -34.19 3.83
CA LYS A 293 -26.79 -34.23 3.01
C LYS A 293 -26.54 -34.08 1.51
N GLY A 294 -25.28 -34.03 1.10
CA GLY A 294 -24.89 -33.98 -0.30
C GLY A 294 -24.95 -32.57 -0.93
N ALA A 295 -24.90 -31.51 -0.12
CA ALA A 295 -24.67 -30.17 -0.65
C ALA A 295 -23.34 -30.12 -1.43
N LYS A 296 -23.22 -29.18 -2.39
CA LYS A 296 -22.01 -28.96 -3.18
C LYS A 296 -21.19 -27.77 -2.70
N GLY A 297 -21.80 -26.84 -1.99
CA GLY A 297 -21.12 -25.69 -1.40
C GLY A 297 -21.99 -24.97 -0.38
N ILE A 298 -21.37 -24.12 0.44
CA ILE A 298 -22.07 -23.30 1.42
C ILE A 298 -21.67 -21.84 1.28
N ILE A 299 -22.67 -20.98 1.48
CA ILE A 299 -22.52 -19.55 1.64
C ILE A 299 -22.98 -19.18 3.04
N ILE A 300 -22.08 -18.59 3.84
CA ILE A 300 -22.41 -18.13 5.19
C ILE A 300 -22.43 -16.60 5.21
N PHE A 301 -23.61 -16.00 5.33
CA PHE A 301 -23.71 -14.56 5.46
C PHE A 301 -23.67 -14.10 6.93
N ASN A 302 -23.05 -12.95 7.15
CA ASN A 302 -22.84 -12.43 8.50
C ASN A 302 -24.17 -12.09 9.19
N ASN A 303 -24.18 -12.12 10.53
CA ASN A 303 -25.29 -11.61 11.34
C ASN A 303 -25.05 -10.17 11.84
N GLN A 304 -23.85 -9.63 11.60
CA GLN A 304 -23.45 -8.24 11.84
C GLN A 304 -23.14 -7.54 10.51
N SER A 305 -23.01 -6.22 10.54
CA SER A 305 -22.59 -5.47 9.34
C SER A 305 -21.18 -5.90 8.90
N GLY A 306 -20.91 -5.76 7.60
CA GLY A 306 -19.64 -6.14 6.99
C GLY A 306 -19.48 -7.62 6.68
N ILE A 307 -18.56 -7.91 5.78
CA ILE A 307 -18.08 -9.26 5.50
C ILE A 307 -17.18 -9.74 6.65
N PHE A 308 -16.99 -11.05 6.80
CA PHE A 308 -16.11 -11.61 7.82
C PHE A 308 -15.19 -12.66 7.21
N PHE A 309 -14.00 -12.82 7.81
CA PHE A 309 -13.11 -13.93 7.53
C PHE A 309 -13.37 -15.03 8.56
N GLY A 310 -13.74 -16.23 8.09
CA GLY A 310 -14.05 -17.36 8.96
C GLY A 310 -13.04 -18.49 8.78
N GLU A 311 -12.81 -19.25 9.85
CA GLU A 311 -11.94 -20.43 9.85
C GLU A 311 -12.76 -21.70 10.08
N LEU A 312 -12.56 -22.71 9.22
CA LEU A 312 -13.18 -24.03 9.36
C LEU A 312 -12.39 -24.93 10.33
N LEU A 313 -11.09 -24.71 10.48
CA LEU A 313 -10.19 -25.53 11.28
C LEU A 313 -9.83 -24.80 12.57
N VAL A 314 -10.57 -24.97 13.66
CA VAL A 314 -10.19 -24.36 14.94
C VAL A 314 -9.22 -25.30 15.68
N PRO A 315 -8.04 -24.82 16.12
CA PRO A 315 -7.13 -25.62 16.93
C PRO A 315 -7.86 -26.17 18.17
N ASN A 316 -7.78 -27.48 18.39
CA ASN A 316 -8.39 -28.23 19.50
C ASN A 316 -9.91 -28.48 19.46
N SER A 317 -10.67 -28.12 18.41
CA SER A 317 -12.14 -28.29 18.43
C SER A 317 -12.67 -29.60 17.84
N THR A 318 -11.95 -30.25 16.92
CA THR A 318 -12.45 -31.46 16.24
C THR A 318 -11.30 -32.34 15.75
N SER A 319 -10.86 -33.29 16.57
CA SER A 319 -9.96 -34.36 16.10
C SER A 319 -10.66 -35.12 14.96
N ASN A 320 -10.11 -35.08 13.74
CA ASN A 320 -10.56 -35.74 12.50
C ASN A 320 -11.57 -34.99 11.60
N TYR A 321 -11.78 -33.68 11.77
CA TYR A 321 -12.56 -32.90 10.80
C TYR A 321 -11.72 -32.47 9.58
N ILE A 322 -12.23 -32.73 8.37
CA ILE A 322 -11.66 -32.26 7.11
C ILE A 322 -12.81 -31.68 6.28
N PRO A 323 -12.76 -30.39 5.87
CA PRO A 323 -13.75 -29.81 4.97
C PRO A 323 -13.90 -30.63 3.69
N ARG A 324 -15.15 -30.93 3.31
CA ARG A 324 -15.51 -31.74 2.13
C ARG A 324 -16.10 -30.90 1.00
N ILE A 325 -16.73 -29.76 1.33
CA ILE A 325 -17.32 -28.85 0.34
C ILE A 325 -16.77 -27.43 0.50
N PRO A 326 -16.73 -26.62 -0.58
CA PRO A 326 -16.34 -25.23 -0.51
C PRO A 326 -17.26 -24.42 0.40
N VAL A 327 -16.66 -23.50 1.16
CA VAL A 327 -17.39 -22.58 2.04
C VAL A 327 -16.89 -21.17 1.80
N ILE A 328 -17.81 -20.28 1.46
CA ILE A 328 -17.56 -18.86 1.31
C ILE A 328 -18.39 -18.07 2.32
N SER A 329 -17.89 -16.89 2.71
CA SER A 329 -18.56 -15.95 3.59
C SER A 329 -18.92 -14.67 2.84
N MET A 330 -20.03 -14.04 3.24
CA MET A 330 -20.47 -12.75 2.68
C MET A 330 -21.03 -11.81 3.75
N SER A 331 -21.22 -10.55 3.37
CA SER A 331 -21.81 -9.52 4.24
C SER A 331 -23.26 -9.86 4.63
N LYS A 332 -23.75 -9.29 5.72
CA LYS A 332 -25.17 -9.42 6.10
C LYS A 332 -26.09 -8.88 5.01
N ASP A 333 -25.76 -7.72 4.46
CA ASP A 333 -26.61 -7.04 3.49
C ASP A 333 -26.72 -7.84 2.20
N ASP A 334 -25.62 -8.41 1.72
CA ASP A 334 -25.63 -9.25 0.52
C ASP A 334 -26.30 -10.59 0.76
N GLY A 335 -26.14 -11.19 1.94
CA GLY A 335 -26.87 -12.38 2.32
C GLY A 335 -28.39 -12.17 2.36
N LEU A 336 -28.84 -11.02 2.88
CA LEU A 336 -30.27 -10.67 2.90
C LEU A 336 -30.80 -10.36 1.49
N LYS A 337 -30.03 -9.67 0.64
CA LYS A 337 -30.37 -9.46 -0.78
C LYS A 337 -30.49 -10.78 -1.51
N LEU A 338 -29.50 -11.67 -1.36
CA LEU A 338 -29.49 -12.99 -1.97
C LEU A 338 -30.68 -13.82 -1.50
N LYS A 339 -30.93 -13.85 -0.18
CA LYS A 339 -32.10 -14.52 0.40
C LYS A 339 -33.43 -14.03 -0.19
N ALA A 340 -33.56 -12.73 -0.43
CA ALA A 340 -34.74 -12.14 -1.06
C ALA A 340 -34.86 -12.47 -2.56
N MET A 341 -33.76 -12.82 -3.23
CA MET A 341 -33.73 -13.27 -4.63
C MET A 341 -34.03 -14.77 -4.80
N LEU A 342 -34.07 -15.55 -3.71
CA LEU A 342 -34.26 -16.99 -3.81
C LEU A 342 -35.68 -17.34 -4.27
N SER A 343 -35.72 -18.06 -5.38
CA SER A 343 -36.89 -18.75 -5.94
C SER A 343 -36.51 -20.21 -6.20
N ASN A 344 -37.46 -21.08 -6.54
CA ASN A 344 -37.18 -22.50 -6.80
C ASN A 344 -36.17 -22.75 -7.95
N SER A 345 -35.89 -21.75 -8.79
CA SER A 345 -35.00 -21.84 -9.95
C SER A 345 -33.76 -20.95 -9.85
N THR A 346 -33.46 -20.35 -8.69
CA THR A 346 -32.29 -19.47 -8.55
C THR A 346 -31.00 -20.30 -8.56
N ILE A 347 -30.22 -20.17 -9.63
CA ILE A 347 -28.93 -20.85 -9.81
C ILE A 347 -27.81 -19.90 -9.40
N GLY A 348 -26.92 -20.38 -8.54
CA GLY A 348 -25.68 -19.69 -8.17
C GLY A 348 -24.49 -20.35 -8.86
N ARG A 349 -23.57 -19.52 -9.36
CA ARG A 349 -22.26 -19.94 -9.84
C ARG A 349 -21.21 -19.58 -8.78
N LEU A 350 -20.61 -20.59 -8.16
CA LEU A 350 -19.55 -20.47 -7.16
C LEU A 350 -18.24 -20.99 -7.74
N ASP A 351 -17.18 -20.20 -7.66
CA ASP A 351 -15.82 -20.63 -7.98
C ASP A 351 -14.85 -20.27 -6.86
N ILE A 352 -13.80 -21.09 -6.69
CA ILE A 352 -12.71 -20.84 -5.75
C ILE A 352 -11.42 -21.25 -6.45
N PHE A 353 -10.49 -20.33 -6.62
CA PHE A 353 -9.28 -20.58 -7.40
C PHE A 353 -8.11 -19.75 -6.89
N TYR A 354 -6.89 -20.12 -7.32
CA TYR A 354 -5.68 -19.41 -6.95
C TYR A 354 -5.58 -18.09 -7.70
N HIS A 355 -5.45 -16.99 -6.95
CA HIS A 355 -5.31 -15.66 -7.54
C HIS A 355 -4.24 -14.87 -6.77
N PRO A 356 -2.95 -15.01 -7.13
CA PRO A 356 -1.86 -14.28 -6.46
C PRO A 356 -1.97 -12.76 -6.66
N ASP A 357 -2.63 -12.32 -7.73
CA ASP A 357 -2.79 -10.91 -8.11
C ASP A 357 -3.97 -10.19 -7.46
N PHE A 358 -4.38 -10.62 -6.27
CA PHE A 358 -5.45 -9.98 -5.52
C PHE A 358 -4.87 -9.07 -4.42
N VAL A 359 -5.43 -7.87 -4.24
CA VAL A 359 -5.02 -6.94 -3.18
C VAL A 359 -5.75 -7.31 -1.88
N ALA A 360 -5.02 -7.33 -0.77
CA ALA A 360 -5.59 -7.64 0.54
C ALA A 360 -6.66 -6.61 0.93
N SER A 361 -7.78 -7.07 1.48
CA SER A 361 -8.87 -6.19 1.91
C SER A 361 -8.42 -5.18 2.97
N PHE A 362 -7.54 -5.59 3.88
CA PHE A 362 -6.97 -4.70 4.90
C PHE A 362 -6.00 -3.65 4.32
N SER A 363 -5.44 -3.85 3.12
CA SER A 363 -4.45 -2.91 2.57
C SER A 363 -5.07 -1.53 2.45
N SER A 364 -4.51 -0.55 3.15
CA SER A 364 -4.96 0.84 3.08
C SER A 364 -4.92 1.35 1.64
N ARG A 365 -5.87 2.24 1.33
CA ARG A 365 -6.14 2.73 -0.02
C ARG A 365 -6.06 4.24 -0.06
N GLY A 366 -5.67 4.77 -1.22
CA GLY A 366 -5.83 6.18 -1.54
C GLY A 366 -7.30 6.57 -1.73
N PRO A 367 -7.56 7.78 -2.24
CA PRO A 367 -6.56 8.82 -2.50
C PRO A 367 -6.02 9.44 -1.20
N VAL A 368 -4.78 9.92 -1.23
CA VAL A 368 -4.21 10.77 -0.14
C VAL A 368 -4.25 12.25 -0.48
N SER A 369 -4.21 12.56 -1.79
CA SER A 369 -4.23 13.88 -2.39
C SER A 369 -4.88 13.75 -3.77
N PRO A 370 -5.59 14.78 -4.27
CA PRO A 370 -6.04 14.78 -5.67
C PRO A 370 -4.88 15.01 -6.64
N PHE A 371 -3.72 15.50 -6.20
CA PHE A 371 -2.63 15.91 -7.09
C PHE A 371 -1.53 14.86 -7.29
N TYR A 372 -1.58 13.75 -6.56
CA TYR A 372 -0.64 12.64 -6.71
C TYR A 372 -1.24 11.33 -6.20
N ILE A 373 -0.65 10.22 -6.63
CA ILE A 373 -1.20 8.87 -6.44
C ILE A 373 -0.48 8.15 -5.31
N LYS A 374 -1.24 7.50 -4.42
CA LYS A 374 -0.77 6.49 -3.46
C LYS A 374 -1.81 5.35 -3.30
N PRO A 375 -1.41 4.10 -3.02
CA PRO A 375 -0.01 3.63 -2.91
C PRO A 375 0.68 3.67 -4.29
N ASP A 376 2.00 3.55 -4.33
CA ASP A 376 2.74 3.56 -5.61
C ASP A 376 2.64 2.21 -6.31
N LEU A 377 2.64 1.13 -5.53
CA LEU A 377 2.54 -0.25 -6.00
C LEU A 377 2.07 -1.17 -4.87
N VAL A 378 1.85 -2.45 -5.19
CA VAL A 378 1.63 -3.52 -4.20
C VAL A 378 2.70 -4.59 -4.31
N ALA A 379 2.96 -5.31 -3.22
CA ALA A 379 3.85 -6.46 -3.20
C ALA A 379 3.29 -7.55 -2.28
N PRO A 380 3.81 -8.80 -2.36
CA PRO A 380 3.32 -9.89 -1.52
C PRO A 380 3.40 -9.53 -0.04
N GLY A 381 2.24 -9.47 0.60
CA GLY A 381 2.10 -9.12 2.02
C GLY A 381 1.08 -9.98 2.73
N VAL A 382 0.57 -11.05 2.11
CA VAL A 382 -0.37 -11.99 2.74
C VAL A 382 0.21 -13.40 2.70
N PHE A 383 0.21 -14.06 3.85
CA PHE A 383 0.75 -15.40 4.05
C PHE A 383 2.19 -15.55 3.54
N VAL A 384 3.04 -14.59 3.91
CA VAL A 384 4.47 -14.64 3.61
C VAL A 384 5.17 -15.34 4.76
N ASN A 385 5.96 -16.36 4.44
CA ASN A 385 6.79 -17.06 5.41
C ASN A 385 8.07 -16.25 5.63
N SER A 386 8.47 -16.02 6.88
CA SER A 386 9.71 -15.31 7.20
C SER A 386 10.31 -15.79 8.53
N THR A 387 11.53 -15.34 8.83
CA THR A 387 12.22 -15.57 10.11
C THR A 387 11.45 -14.95 11.29
N THR A 388 11.44 -15.59 12.44
CA THR A 388 10.89 -15.05 13.70
C THR A 388 11.87 -15.29 14.86
N LEU A 389 11.51 -14.87 16.08
CA LEU A 389 12.40 -14.97 17.24
C LEU A 389 12.91 -16.39 17.50
N GLY A 390 14.13 -16.49 18.02
CA GLY A 390 14.67 -17.76 18.52
C GLY A 390 15.04 -18.78 17.43
N GLY A 391 15.21 -18.32 16.19
CA GLY A 391 15.59 -19.18 15.06
C GLY A 391 14.42 -19.86 14.35
N GLY A 392 13.18 -19.44 14.64
CA GLY A 392 11.98 -20.01 14.04
C GLY A 392 11.57 -19.33 12.73
N TYR A 393 10.51 -19.85 12.12
CA TYR A 393 9.84 -19.25 10.97
C TYR A 393 8.34 -19.10 11.22
N ASN A 394 7.72 -18.08 10.65
CA ASN A 394 6.30 -17.80 10.82
C ASN A 394 5.65 -17.30 9.51
N LEU A 395 4.39 -17.67 9.30
CA LEU A 395 3.55 -17.12 8.24
C LEU A 395 2.84 -15.88 8.76
N THR A 396 3.08 -14.75 8.11
CA THR A 396 2.60 -13.45 8.54
C THR A 396 1.93 -12.68 7.39
N SER A 397 1.13 -11.68 7.74
CA SER A 397 0.38 -10.86 6.79
C SER A 397 0.32 -9.41 7.26
N GLY A 398 0.50 -8.47 6.33
CA GLY A 398 0.42 -7.04 6.56
C GLY A 398 1.05 -6.26 5.41
N THR A 399 0.71 -4.98 5.26
CA THR A 399 1.46 -4.08 4.38
C THR A 399 2.91 -3.94 4.83
N SER A 400 3.18 -4.04 6.14
CA SER A 400 4.52 -4.14 6.73
C SER A 400 5.37 -5.26 6.11
N ILE A 401 4.75 -6.35 5.71
CA ILE A 401 5.37 -7.54 5.11
C ILE A 401 5.62 -7.35 3.61
N ALA A 402 4.86 -6.47 2.95
CA ALA A 402 5.07 -6.10 1.55
C ALA A 402 6.30 -5.18 1.36
N VAL A 403 6.51 -4.22 2.27
CA VAL A 403 7.64 -3.25 2.23
C VAL A 403 9.02 -3.90 1.99
N PRO A 404 9.44 -4.96 2.71
CA PRO A 404 10.77 -5.54 2.52
C PRO A 404 10.99 -6.17 1.14
N HIS A 405 9.93 -6.56 0.42
CA HIS A 405 10.05 -6.99 -0.98
C HIS A 405 10.51 -5.83 -1.87
N VAL A 406 9.90 -4.66 -1.68
CA VAL A 406 10.17 -3.45 -2.45
C VAL A 406 11.53 -2.85 -2.06
N ALA A 407 11.84 -2.79 -0.76
CA ALA A 407 13.15 -2.33 -0.28
C ALA A 407 14.29 -3.25 -0.76
N GLY A 408 14.06 -4.56 -0.80
CA GLY A 408 15.00 -5.52 -1.36
C GLY A 408 15.18 -5.35 -2.88
N ALA A 409 14.10 -5.12 -3.63
CA ALA A 409 14.18 -4.81 -5.05
C ALA A 409 14.96 -3.51 -5.32
N ALA A 410 14.71 -2.44 -4.53
CA ALA A 410 15.48 -1.21 -4.57
C ALA A 410 16.98 -1.45 -4.32
N ALA A 411 17.32 -2.28 -3.32
CA ALA A 411 18.71 -2.64 -3.04
C ALA A 411 19.38 -3.35 -4.23
N LEU A 412 18.68 -4.27 -4.89
CA LEU A 412 19.21 -4.98 -6.07
C LEU A 412 19.39 -4.03 -7.26
N LEU A 413 18.46 -3.09 -7.49
CA LEU A 413 18.60 -2.06 -8.52
C LEU A 413 19.77 -1.12 -8.23
N LEU A 414 19.98 -0.72 -6.97
CA LEU A 414 21.12 0.11 -6.57
C LEU A 414 22.46 -0.64 -6.66
N GLN A 415 22.48 -1.97 -6.48
CA GLN A 415 23.68 -2.76 -6.76
C GLN A 415 23.99 -2.76 -8.27
N LYS A 416 22.97 -2.91 -9.11
CA LYS A 416 23.12 -2.87 -10.57
C LYS A 416 23.55 -1.49 -11.07
N TYR A 417 22.92 -0.45 -10.54
CA TYR A 417 23.10 0.94 -10.95
C TYR A 417 23.38 1.84 -9.73
N PRO A 418 24.64 1.90 -9.25
CA PRO A 418 24.99 2.57 -7.98
C PRO A 418 24.73 4.08 -7.92
N ASN A 419 24.51 4.73 -9.07
CA ASN A 419 24.32 6.17 -9.18
C ASN A 419 22.86 6.57 -9.41
N LEU A 420 21.90 5.64 -9.36
CA LEU A 420 20.48 6.00 -9.44
C LEU A 420 20.10 6.85 -8.24
N ASP A 421 19.46 7.97 -8.50
CA ASP A 421 18.80 8.78 -7.51
C ASP A 421 17.44 8.16 -7.11
N PRO A 422 16.88 8.50 -5.93
CA PRO A 422 15.64 7.89 -5.48
C PRO A 422 14.46 7.99 -6.47
N PRO A 423 14.19 9.14 -7.12
CA PRO A 423 13.14 9.23 -8.14
C PRO A 423 13.29 8.23 -9.29
N SER A 424 14.52 7.98 -9.75
CA SER A 424 14.79 6.98 -10.78
C SER A 424 14.49 5.57 -10.29
N VAL A 425 14.84 5.24 -9.04
CA VAL A 425 14.50 3.94 -8.43
C VAL A 425 12.98 3.77 -8.33
N VAL A 426 12.25 4.80 -7.88
CA VAL A 426 10.77 4.76 -7.83
C VAL A 426 10.21 4.55 -9.23
N SER A 427 10.72 5.27 -10.24
CA SER A 427 10.28 5.14 -11.62
C SER A 427 10.44 3.71 -12.14
N LEU A 428 11.60 3.09 -11.97
CA LEU A 428 11.84 1.71 -12.40
C LEU A 428 10.92 0.73 -11.69
N LEU A 429 10.70 0.88 -10.37
CA LEU A 429 9.87 -0.06 -9.61
C LEU A 429 8.37 0.11 -9.88
N ALA A 430 7.87 1.34 -9.92
CA ALA A 430 6.45 1.64 -10.06
C ALA A 430 5.97 1.51 -11.52
N THR A 431 6.79 1.88 -12.50
CA THR A 431 6.33 1.81 -13.91
C THR A 431 6.45 0.40 -14.50
N THR A 432 7.18 -0.53 -13.90
CA THR A 432 7.39 -1.88 -14.46
C THR A 432 6.55 -2.96 -13.81
N THR A 433 5.48 -2.58 -13.11
CA THR A 433 4.60 -3.49 -12.38
C THR A 433 3.65 -4.30 -13.27
N ASP A 434 3.22 -5.45 -12.76
CA ASP A 434 2.16 -6.26 -13.36
C ASP A 434 0.78 -5.77 -12.90
N PRO A 435 -0.24 -5.77 -13.78
CA PRO A 435 -1.60 -5.47 -13.36
C PRO A 435 -2.07 -6.46 -12.29
N VAL A 436 -2.77 -5.94 -11.29
CA VAL A 436 -3.52 -6.75 -10.32
C VAL A 436 -5.01 -6.66 -10.62
N THR A 437 -5.72 -7.77 -10.41
CA THR A 437 -7.12 -7.89 -10.78
C THR A 437 -7.97 -8.30 -9.58
N ASP A 438 -9.24 -7.94 -9.64
CA ASP A 438 -10.25 -8.55 -8.78
C ASP A 438 -10.45 -10.04 -9.16
N PRO A 439 -11.18 -10.82 -8.36
CA PRO A 439 -11.47 -12.22 -8.67
C PRO A 439 -12.25 -12.42 -9.98
N TYR A 440 -12.78 -11.36 -10.60
CA TYR A 440 -13.52 -11.41 -11.85
C TYR A 440 -12.64 -11.01 -13.06
N GLY A 441 -11.35 -10.74 -12.85
CA GLY A 441 -10.39 -10.40 -13.90
C GLY A 441 -10.37 -8.93 -14.29
N SER A 442 -11.09 -8.06 -13.57
CA SER A 442 -11.04 -6.61 -13.81
C SER A 442 -9.83 -6.01 -13.12
N ILE A 443 -9.08 -5.14 -13.80
CA ILE A 443 -7.95 -4.42 -13.21
C ILE A 443 -8.45 -3.58 -12.03
N LEU A 444 -7.77 -3.70 -10.89
CA LEU A 444 -8.15 -2.94 -9.70
C LEU A 444 -7.87 -1.45 -9.87
N PRO A 445 -8.69 -0.56 -9.26
CA PRO A 445 -8.46 0.88 -9.27
C PRO A 445 -7.09 1.27 -8.73
N ILE A 446 -6.54 2.38 -9.24
CA ILE A 446 -5.20 2.87 -8.87
C ILE A 446 -5.14 3.20 -7.37
N LYS A 447 -6.20 3.76 -6.81
CA LYS A 447 -6.29 4.00 -5.36
C LYS A 447 -6.11 2.76 -4.49
N ALA A 448 -6.35 1.55 -5.03
CA ALA A 448 -6.18 0.30 -4.30
C ALA A 448 -4.82 -0.37 -4.57
N ALA A 449 -4.35 -0.32 -5.82
CA ALA A 449 -3.20 -1.10 -6.30
C ALA A 449 -1.96 -0.27 -6.65
N GLY A 450 -2.09 1.06 -6.67
CA GLY A 450 -1.12 1.93 -7.32
C GLY A 450 -0.95 1.55 -8.78
N SER A 451 0.31 1.39 -9.19
CA SER A 451 0.66 0.94 -10.53
C SER A 451 0.40 -0.55 -10.78
N GLY A 452 0.41 -1.39 -9.74
CA GLY A 452 0.28 -2.84 -9.84
C GLY A 452 1.23 -3.58 -8.90
N ARG A 453 1.37 -4.90 -9.10
CA ARG A 453 2.28 -5.74 -8.32
C ARG A 453 3.73 -5.54 -8.77
N LEU A 454 4.63 -5.42 -7.81
CA LEU A 454 6.08 -5.42 -8.03
C LEU A 454 6.51 -6.55 -8.97
N ASN A 455 7.26 -6.21 -10.01
CA ASN A 455 7.89 -7.15 -10.93
C ASN A 455 9.37 -6.73 -11.15
N LEU A 456 10.26 -7.32 -10.36
CA LEU A 456 11.69 -7.06 -10.42
C LEU A 456 12.33 -7.55 -11.72
N THR A 457 11.78 -8.57 -12.38
CA THR A 457 12.27 -9.00 -13.70
C THR A 457 12.13 -7.87 -14.71
N ARG A 458 10.94 -7.27 -14.80
CA ARG A 458 10.69 -6.14 -15.70
C ARG A 458 11.46 -4.88 -15.28
N ALA A 459 11.59 -4.62 -13.99
CA ALA A 459 12.42 -3.52 -13.47
C ALA A 459 13.91 -3.72 -13.78
N TYR A 460 14.40 -4.97 -13.75
CA TYR A 460 15.77 -5.32 -14.10
C TYR A 460 16.01 -5.13 -15.60
N ASP A 461 15.08 -5.56 -16.46
CA ASP A 461 15.22 -5.42 -17.92
C ASP A 461 14.95 -3.99 -18.44
N ALA A 462 14.40 -3.12 -17.59
CA ALA A 462 14.14 -1.74 -17.93
C ALA A 462 15.42 -0.95 -18.21
N ASN A 463 15.37 -0.17 -19.28
CA ASN A 463 16.42 0.77 -19.67
C ASN A 463 15.97 2.22 -19.60
N LEU A 464 14.68 2.48 -19.32
CA LEU A 464 14.13 3.83 -19.27
C LEU A 464 13.62 4.16 -17.88
N VAL A 465 14.12 5.28 -17.36
CA VAL A 465 13.50 6.02 -16.27
C VAL A 465 12.51 7.00 -16.88
N ILE A 466 11.27 6.97 -16.43
CA ILE A 466 10.18 7.83 -16.89
C ILE A 466 9.75 8.74 -15.73
N LEU A 467 9.86 10.05 -15.92
CA LEU A 467 9.54 11.06 -14.91
C LEU A 467 8.56 12.11 -15.45
N PRO A 468 7.49 12.46 -14.71
CA PRO A 468 7.07 11.83 -13.46
C PRO A 468 6.62 10.38 -13.68
N HIS A 469 6.77 9.52 -12.66
CA HIS A 469 6.40 8.11 -12.72
C HIS A 469 4.88 7.88 -12.55
N SER A 470 4.10 8.94 -12.34
CA SER A 470 2.64 8.98 -12.32
C SER A 470 2.15 10.37 -12.74
N ILE A 471 0.94 10.50 -13.28
CA ILE A 471 0.40 11.79 -13.75
C ILE A 471 -1.02 12.00 -13.25
N VAL A 472 -1.34 13.25 -12.88
CA VAL A 472 -2.72 13.72 -12.71
C VAL A 472 -3.05 14.76 -13.79
N TYR A 473 -4.21 14.61 -14.42
CA TYR A 473 -4.79 15.59 -15.35
C TYR A 473 -5.97 16.34 -14.70
N ASP A 474 -5.96 17.67 -14.83
CA ASP A 474 -6.94 18.60 -14.25
C ASP A 474 -7.82 19.19 -15.38
N LEU A 475 -8.81 18.43 -15.85
CA LEU A 475 -9.75 18.89 -16.88
C LEU A 475 -10.98 19.56 -16.29
N SER A 476 -11.58 20.45 -17.08
CA SER A 476 -12.84 21.08 -16.75
C SER A 476 -13.66 21.40 -17.99
N TYR A 477 -14.91 21.81 -17.82
CA TYR A 477 -15.76 22.23 -18.96
C TYR A 477 -15.20 23.42 -19.76
N GLN A 478 -14.40 24.30 -19.16
CA GLN A 478 -13.74 25.40 -19.90
C GLN A 478 -12.32 25.06 -20.34
N SER A 479 -11.74 23.99 -19.81
CA SER A 479 -10.44 23.47 -20.19
C SER A 479 -10.56 21.95 -20.39
N PRO A 480 -11.23 21.50 -21.47
CA PRO A 480 -11.58 20.10 -21.67
C PRO A 480 -10.40 19.27 -22.19
N ALA A 481 -9.18 19.81 -22.16
CA ALA A 481 -7.99 19.08 -22.57
C ALA A 481 -6.72 19.66 -21.95
N GLU A 482 -5.84 18.79 -21.49
CA GLU A 482 -4.55 19.15 -20.90
C GLU A 482 -3.44 18.28 -21.49
N THR A 483 -2.25 18.87 -21.63
CA THR A 483 -1.04 18.18 -22.07
C THR A 483 -0.04 18.16 -20.91
N LYS A 484 0.55 17.00 -20.64
CA LYS A 484 1.61 16.80 -19.65
C LYS A 484 2.81 16.15 -20.34
N SER A 485 4.00 16.51 -19.87
CA SER A 485 5.26 16.00 -20.41
C SER A 485 5.79 14.86 -19.53
N LEU A 486 6.21 13.77 -20.16
CA LEU A 486 6.99 12.69 -19.54
C LEU A 486 8.42 12.77 -20.07
N HIS A 487 9.38 12.97 -19.18
CA HIS A 487 10.81 12.95 -19.47
C HIS A 487 11.34 11.53 -19.38
N LEU A 488 12.16 11.15 -20.35
CA LEU A 488 12.71 9.83 -20.54
C LEU A 488 14.22 9.88 -20.35
N HIS A 489 14.75 9.13 -19.41
CA HIS A 489 16.18 8.99 -19.22
C HIS A 489 16.58 7.54 -19.50
N ALA A 490 17.35 7.32 -20.56
CA ALA A 490 17.95 6.03 -20.82
C ALA A 490 19.09 5.80 -19.83
N ILE A 491 19.05 4.68 -19.09
CA ILE A 491 20.10 4.30 -18.15
C ILE A 491 21.38 4.00 -18.93
N ASP A 492 21.26 3.19 -19.98
CA ASP A 492 22.33 2.87 -20.90
C ASP A 492 21.96 3.28 -22.34
N GLY A 493 22.84 4.05 -22.99
CA GLY A 493 22.72 4.39 -24.41
C GLY A 493 21.69 5.48 -24.72
N THR A 494 20.82 5.23 -25.69
CA THR A 494 19.84 6.21 -26.20
C THR A 494 18.42 5.69 -26.05
N VAL A 495 17.46 6.61 -25.95
CA VAL A 495 16.03 6.28 -25.93
C VAL A 495 15.67 5.45 -27.18
N PRO A 496 15.12 4.23 -27.03
CA PRO A 496 14.74 3.38 -28.14
C PRO A 496 13.46 3.89 -28.83
N LYS A 497 13.06 3.23 -29.91
CA LYS A 497 11.76 3.51 -30.53
C LYS A 497 10.64 3.00 -29.62
N LEU A 498 9.69 3.88 -29.31
CA LEU A 498 8.59 3.59 -28.39
C LEU A 498 7.27 3.42 -29.12
N LYS A 499 6.41 2.55 -28.58
CA LYS A 499 4.97 2.56 -28.83
C LYS A 499 4.27 3.05 -27.57
N VAL A 500 3.34 3.99 -27.72
CA VAL A 500 2.60 4.55 -26.59
C VAL A 500 1.11 4.31 -26.82
N ASN A 501 0.42 3.85 -25.77
CA ASN A 501 -1.01 3.64 -25.74
C ASN A 501 -1.58 4.15 -24.40
N PHE A 502 -2.89 4.40 -24.35
CA PHE A 502 -3.59 4.76 -23.13
C PHE A 502 -4.72 3.77 -22.85
N LEU A 503 -4.77 3.25 -21.63
CA LEU A 503 -5.81 2.37 -21.13
C LEU A 503 -6.56 3.09 -20.00
N SER A 504 -7.87 3.22 -20.08
CA SER A 504 -8.68 3.96 -19.10
C SER A 504 -9.96 3.20 -18.77
N ASN A 505 -10.45 3.37 -17.55
CA ASN A 505 -11.79 2.89 -17.16
C ASN A 505 -12.93 3.70 -17.81
N GLU A 506 -12.62 4.88 -18.33
CA GLU A 506 -13.51 5.71 -19.14
C GLU A 506 -13.03 5.74 -20.59
N THR A 507 -13.82 5.14 -21.48
CA THR A 507 -13.47 4.93 -22.88
C THR A 507 -13.68 6.16 -23.76
N ASN A 508 -14.39 7.19 -23.27
CA ASN A 508 -14.65 8.40 -24.03
C ASN A 508 -13.59 9.51 -23.80
N LEU A 509 -12.51 9.22 -23.07
CA LEU A 509 -11.34 10.10 -23.04
C LEU A 509 -10.51 9.87 -24.31
N ASN A 510 -10.16 10.94 -25.03
CA ASN A 510 -9.21 10.83 -26.14
C ASN A 510 -7.79 11.02 -25.62
N PHE A 511 -6.86 10.26 -26.21
CA PHE A 511 -5.45 10.34 -25.92
C PHE A 511 -4.65 10.59 -27.20
N ASP A 512 -3.89 11.68 -27.20
CA ASP A 512 -2.93 12.03 -28.25
C ASP A 512 -1.54 12.11 -27.64
N TYR A 513 -0.52 11.75 -28.41
CA TYR A 513 0.86 11.93 -27.97
C TYR A 513 1.81 12.31 -29.11
N SER A 514 2.90 12.96 -28.73
CA SER A 514 4.05 13.15 -29.60
C SER A 514 5.33 12.84 -28.85
N ILE A 515 6.34 12.34 -29.55
CA ILE A 515 7.65 12.01 -28.98
C ILE A 515 8.67 12.91 -29.65
N SER A 516 9.40 13.69 -28.85
CA SER A 516 10.51 14.52 -29.31
C SER A 516 11.72 14.32 -28.41
N ASN A 517 12.83 13.85 -29.00
CA ASN A 517 14.06 13.51 -28.27
C ASN A 517 13.80 12.53 -27.11
N ASP A 518 13.81 13.05 -25.89
CA ASP A 518 13.70 12.39 -24.61
C ASP A 518 12.41 12.76 -23.87
N THR A 519 11.40 13.31 -24.58
CA THR A 519 10.14 13.74 -23.98
C THR A 519 8.94 13.21 -24.75
N ILE A 520 7.95 12.69 -24.01
CA ILE A 520 6.61 12.37 -24.53
C ILE A 520 5.66 13.47 -24.07
N GLU A 521 5.10 14.21 -25.02
CA GLU A 521 3.99 15.12 -24.77
C GLU A 521 2.69 14.33 -24.85
N ALA A 522 2.06 14.07 -23.71
CA ALA A 522 0.87 13.25 -23.56
C ALA A 522 -0.35 14.13 -23.27
N ARG A 523 -1.33 14.13 -24.19
CA ARG A 523 -2.53 14.94 -24.12
C ARG A 523 -3.76 14.07 -23.88
N ILE A 524 -4.55 14.43 -22.87
CA ILE A 524 -5.87 13.87 -22.62
C ILE A 524 -6.92 14.94 -22.91
N SER A 525 -8.01 14.57 -23.57
CA SER A 525 -9.17 15.43 -23.79
C SER A 525 -10.48 14.72 -23.47
N ASP A 526 -11.43 15.49 -22.97
CA ASP A 526 -12.76 15.03 -22.61
C ASP A 526 -13.73 15.06 -23.80
N ASN A 527 -14.38 13.92 -24.07
CA ASN A 527 -15.62 13.84 -24.85
C ASN A 527 -16.78 13.26 -24.02
N THR A 528 -16.62 13.09 -22.70
CA THR A 528 -17.60 12.45 -21.81
C THR A 528 -18.71 13.42 -21.39
N GLU A 529 -18.37 14.72 -21.22
CA GLU A 529 -19.18 15.76 -20.56
C GLU A 529 -19.68 15.38 -19.15
N LYS A 530 -19.14 14.31 -18.56
CA LYS A 530 -19.60 13.73 -17.29
C LYS A 530 -18.56 13.98 -16.21
N PRO A 531 -18.80 14.90 -15.25
CA PRO A 531 -17.85 15.18 -14.19
C PRO A 531 -17.55 13.91 -13.38
N GLY A 532 -16.29 13.71 -13.06
CA GLY A 532 -15.84 12.47 -12.45
C GLY A 532 -14.33 12.44 -12.22
N THR A 533 -13.88 11.33 -11.66
CA THR A 533 -12.46 10.98 -11.58
C THR A 533 -12.29 9.63 -12.24
N TYR A 534 -11.39 9.57 -13.21
CA TYR A 534 -11.14 8.41 -14.05
C TYR A 534 -9.70 7.96 -13.87
N ASP A 535 -9.48 6.65 -13.87
CA ASP A 535 -8.17 6.05 -13.64
C ASP A 535 -7.73 5.34 -14.92
N GLY A 536 -6.44 5.39 -15.22
CA GLY A 536 -5.87 4.77 -16.41
C GLY A 536 -4.35 4.61 -16.36
N PHE A 537 -3.78 4.14 -17.47
CA PHE A 537 -2.36 3.92 -17.63
C PHE A 537 -1.91 4.40 -18.99
N ILE A 538 -0.88 5.24 -19.03
CA ILE A 538 -0.07 5.41 -20.24
C ILE A 538 0.89 4.22 -20.29
N VAL A 539 0.73 3.39 -21.31
CA VAL A 539 1.54 2.20 -21.55
C VAL A 539 2.58 2.52 -22.60
N ILE A 540 3.86 2.39 -22.23
CA ILE A 540 5.01 2.64 -23.10
C ILE A 540 5.69 1.28 -23.33
N ASP A 541 5.84 0.88 -24.59
CA ASP A 541 6.53 -0.35 -24.99
C ASP A 541 7.80 0.02 -25.75
N ASP A 542 8.95 -0.40 -25.21
CA ASP A 542 10.28 -0.15 -25.78
C ASP A 542 10.84 -1.34 -26.56
N SER A 543 10.00 -2.36 -26.85
CA SER A 543 10.26 -3.68 -27.43
C SER A 543 10.94 -4.71 -26.51
N LYS A 544 11.57 -4.29 -25.41
CA LYS A 544 12.16 -5.21 -24.42
C LYS A 544 11.28 -5.35 -23.19
N THR A 545 10.74 -4.24 -22.72
CA THR A 545 9.84 -4.18 -21.57
C THR A 545 8.68 -3.24 -21.84
N ILE A 546 7.70 -3.35 -20.95
CA ILE A 546 6.52 -2.49 -20.92
C ILE A 546 6.63 -1.63 -19.67
N TYR A 547 6.32 -0.35 -19.80
CA TYR A 547 6.16 0.59 -18.70
C TYR A 547 4.69 1.00 -18.63
N ARG A 548 4.16 1.11 -17.42
CA ARG A 548 2.78 1.46 -17.10
C ARG A 548 2.81 2.65 -16.15
N VAL A 549 2.65 3.85 -16.70
CA VAL A 549 2.57 5.09 -15.92
C VAL A 549 1.11 5.27 -15.47
N PRO A 550 0.79 5.17 -14.18
CA PRO A 550 -0.57 5.39 -13.68
C PRO A 550 -1.00 6.84 -13.91
N VAL A 551 -2.26 7.00 -14.31
CA VAL A 551 -2.90 8.27 -14.65
C VAL A 551 -4.21 8.40 -13.89
N VAL A 552 -4.40 9.54 -13.22
CA VAL A 552 -5.70 9.97 -12.69
C VAL A 552 -6.15 11.20 -13.45
N THR A 553 -7.40 11.22 -13.85
CA THR A 553 -8.00 12.28 -14.66
C THR A 553 -9.19 12.85 -13.91
N HIS A 554 -9.07 14.08 -13.43
CA HIS A 554 -10.20 14.83 -12.87
C HIS A 554 -10.91 15.58 -13.98
N LEU A 555 -12.23 15.42 -14.05
CA LEU A 555 -13.09 16.25 -14.89
C LEU A 555 -14.09 16.98 -14.02
N THR A 556 -13.95 18.30 -13.93
CA THR A 556 -14.77 19.14 -13.05
C THR A 556 -15.70 20.08 -13.81
N LYS A 557 -16.88 20.34 -13.25
CA LYS A 557 -17.80 21.36 -13.81
C LYS A 557 -17.18 22.75 -13.74
N GLY A 558 -16.55 23.05 -12.61
CA GLY A 558 -15.86 24.30 -12.35
C GLY A 558 -14.46 24.32 -12.92
N THR A 559 -13.98 25.51 -13.24
CA THR A 559 -12.59 25.77 -13.64
C THR A 559 -12.02 26.81 -12.69
N ILE A 560 -10.86 26.53 -12.11
CA ILE A 560 -10.04 27.54 -11.45
C ILE A 560 -8.95 27.98 -12.42
N ILE A 561 -8.73 29.29 -12.49
CA ILE A 561 -7.64 29.90 -13.24
C ILE A 561 -6.77 30.69 -12.27
N THR A 562 -5.50 30.32 -12.22
CA THR A 562 -4.44 31.05 -11.52
C THR A 562 -3.73 32.03 -12.44
N THR A 563 -3.43 33.23 -11.93
CA THR A 563 -2.58 34.21 -12.62
C THR A 563 -1.46 34.65 -11.68
N GLU A 564 -0.21 34.46 -12.11
CA GLU A 564 0.97 34.94 -11.40
C GLU A 564 1.13 36.45 -11.60
N LYS A 565 1.11 37.22 -10.51
CA LYS A 565 1.30 38.67 -10.53
C LYS A 565 1.94 39.15 -9.23
N ASP A 566 3.01 39.94 -9.33
CA ASP A 566 3.70 40.60 -8.21
C ASP A 566 4.08 39.63 -7.07
N GLY A 567 4.57 38.43 -7.42
CA GLY A 567 4.96 37.40 -6.44
C GLY A 567 3.78 36.75 -5.72
N SER A 568 2.56 36.85 -6.27
CA SER A 568 1.36 36.22 -5.75
C SER A 568 0.60 35.48 -6.85
N LEU A 569 -0.15 34.45 -6.46
CA LEU A 569 -1.12 33.78 -7.32
C LEU A 569 -2.51 34.37 -7.06
N TRP A 570 -3.13 34.89 -8.11
CA TRP A 570 -4.50 35.38 -8.11
C TRP A 570 -5.45 34.31 -8.64
N PHE A 571 -6.63 34.19 -8.04
CA PHE A 571 -7.58 33.13 -8.35
C PHE A 571 -8.84 33.69 -9.00
N SER A 572 -9.31 33.03 -10.06
CA SER A 572 -10.61 33.27 -10.68
C SER A 572 -11.31 31.94 -10.93
N ILE A 573 -12.64 31.91 -10.76
CA ILE A 573 -13.45 30.70 -10.97
C ILE A 573 -14.48 30.94 -12.07
N TYR A 574 -14.55 29.99 -12.99
CA TYR A 574 -15.65 29.84 -13.94
C TYR A 574 -16.46 28.62 -13.52
N TYR A 575 -17.76 28.82 -13.28
CA TYR A 575 -18.65 27.76 -12.85
C TYR A 575 -20.01 27.89 -13.57
N PRO A 576 -20.60 26.80 -14.10
CA PRO A 576 -21.79 26.89 -14.97
C PRO A 576 -23.04 27.46 -14.30
N ALA A 577 -23.19 27.28 -12.98
CA ALA A 577 -24.33 27.76 -12.22
C ALA A 577 -23.95 28.94 -11.30
N LYS A 578 -24.95 29.53 -10.65
CA LYS A 578 -24.71 30.51 -9.61
C LYS A 578 -23.97 29.86 -8.44
N TRP A 579 -22.83 30.42 -8.07
CA TRP A 579 -22.05 30.03 -6.90
C TRP A 579 -21.89 31.23 -5.96
N SER A 580 -21.73 30.97 -4.67
CA SER A 580 -21.70 32.03 -3.65
C SER A 580 -20.30 32.22 -3.07
N TYR A 581 -19.55 31.14 -2.96
CA TYR A 581 -18.31 31.08 -2.21
C TYR A 581 -17.41 29.97 -2.75
N ALA A 582 -16.09 30.19 -2.70
CA ALA A 582 -15.13 29.13 -2.94
C ALA A 582 -13.97 29.23 -1.96
N LYS A 583 -13.64 28.11 -1.31
CA LYS A 583 -12.42 27.95 -0.52
C LYS A 583 -11.30 27.52 -1.46
N ILE A 584 -10.22 28.29 -1.50
CA ILE A 584 -9.02 27.99 -2.29
C ILE A 584 -7.95 27.46 -1.35
N THR A 585 -7.43 26.28 -1.65
CA THR A 585 -6.28 25.68 -0.96
C THR A 585 -5.14 25.59 -1.95
N MET A 586 -4.05 26.29 -1.68
CA MET A 586 -2.81 26.30 -2.45
C MET A 586 -1.75 25.54 -1.67
N THR A 587 -1.16 24.52 -2.28
CA THR A 587 -0.11 23.70 -1.68
C THR A 587 1.11 23.73 -2.59
N LYS A 588 2.31 23.98 -2.05
CA LYS A 588 3.55 23.82 -2.82
C LYS A 588 3.84 22.33 -2.97
N ALA A 589 4.00 21.86 -4.21
CA ALA A 589 4.23 20.46 -4.53
C ALA A 589 5.47 19.93 -3.80
N GLY A 590 5.37 18.71 -3.26
CA GLY A 590 6.46 18.06 -2.51
C GLY A 590 6.82 18.75 -1.20
N THR A 591 5.90 19.52 -0.61
CA THR A 591 6.06 20.13 0.71
C THR A 591 4.72 20.17 1.45
N HIS A 592 4.78 20.48 2.75
CA HIS A 592 3.60 20.72 3.59
C HIS A 592 3.20 22.21 3.68
N ASP A 593 3.73 23.10 2.82
CA ASP A 593 3.34 24.53 2.78
C ASP A 593 1.95 24.67 2.13
N VAL A 594 0.93 24.67 2.99
CA VAL A 594 -0.48 24.84 2.63
C VAL A 594 -0.96 26.23 3.02
N ARG A 595 -1.56 26.94 2.07
CA ARG A 595 -2.17 28.25 2.27
C ARG A 595 -3.60 28.25 1.79
N VAL A 596 -4.46 28.91 2.55
CA VAL A 596 -5.89 28.94 2.27
C VAL A 596 -6.34 30.38 2.11
N THR A 597 -7.18 30.61 1.11
CA THR A 597 -7.94 31.85 0.98
C THR A 597 -9.37 31.53 0.54
N SER A 598 -10.19 32.56 0.40
CA SER A 598 -11.55 32.42 -0.09
C SER A 598 -11.88 33.50 -1.10
N ILE A 599 -12.67 33.15 -2.11
CA ILE A 599 -13.18 34.09 -3.10
C ILE A 599 -14.70 33.98 -3.20
N THR A 600 -15.32 35.05 -3.69
CA THR A 600 -16.73 35.09 -4.09
C THR A 600 -16.80 35.61 -5.53
N PRO A 601 -17.96 35.56 -6.20
CA PRO A 601 -18.10 36.12 -7.55
C PRO A 601 -17.67 37.60 -7.65
N GLU A 602 -17.85 38.36 -6.56
CA GLU A 602 -17.55 39.80 -6.50
C GLU A 602 -16.17 40.11 -5.91
N LYS A 603 -15.62 39.21 -5.07
CA LYS A 603 -14.36 39.43 -4.35
C LYS A 603 -13.31 38.41 -4.78
N LYS A 604 -12.31 38.90 -5.51
CA LYS A 604 -11.09 38.13 -5.81
C LYS A 604 -10.12 38.19 -4.63
N SER A 605 -9.26 37.17 -4.55
CA SER A 605 -8.20 37.06 -3.55
C SER A 605 -6.94 36.53 -4.21
N SER A 606 -5.82 36.69 -3.52
CA SER A 606 -4.51 36.17 -3.93
C SER A 606 -3.78 35.60 -2.73
N LEU A 607 -2.79 34.76 -3.01
CA LEU A 607 -1.86 34.21 -2.03
C LEU A 607 -0.43 34.49 -2.47
N PRO A 608 0.45 34.97 -1.58
CA PRO A 608 1.85 35.16 -1.90
C PRO A 608 2.54 33.81 -2.14
N VAL A 609 3.54 33.80 -3.01
CA VAL A 609 4.40 32.65 -3.29
C VAL A 609 5.85 33.02 -2.98
N TYR A 610 6.49 32.30 -2.06
CA TYR A 610 7.86 32.63 -1.60
C TYR A 610 8.93 31.78 -2.26
N GLU A 611 8.54 30.72 -2.96
CA GLU A 611 9.45 29.80 -3.60
C GLU A 611 9.00 29.51 -5.03
N LYS A 612 9.96 29.21 -5.90
CA LYS A 612 9.67 28.77 -7.26
C LYS A 612 9.33 27.29 -7.25
N GLY A 613 8.59 26.84 -8.25
CA GLY A 613 8.24 25.43 -8.42
C GLY A 613 6.77 25.23 -8.69
N GLU A 614 6.34 23.98 -8.59
CA GLU A 614 4.96 23.60 -8.84
C GLU A 614 4.07 23.85 -7.62
N TYR A 615 2.87 24.35 -7.88
CA TYR A 615 1.83 24.59 -6.89
C TYR A 615 0.54 23.91 -7.32
N TRP A 616 -0.07 23.22 -6.36
CA TRP A 616 -1.35 22.55 -6.49
C TRP A 616 -2.47 23.39 -5.91
N ILE A 617 -3.55 23.55 -6.66
CA ILE A 617 -4.61 24.51 -6.37
C ILE A 617 -5.95 23.76 -6.36
N LEU A 618 -6.56 23.64 -5.19
CA LEU A 618 -7.90 23.09 -5.02
C LEU A 618 -8.88 24.23 -4.71
N ALA A 619 -9.91 24.36 -5.54
CA ALA A 619 -11.09 25.18 -5.25
C ALA A 619 -12.27 24.29 -4.84
N GLN A 620 -12.82 24.52 -3.64
CA GLN A 620 -14.08 23.93 -3.20
C GLN A 620 -15.19 24.97 -3.38
N ILE A 621 -16.00 24.81 -4.42
CA ILE A 621 -16.96 25.79 -4.94
C ILE A 621 -18.35 25.48 -4.40
N SER A 622 -18.90 26.35 -3.56
CA SER A 622 -20.24 26.21 -3.00
C SER A 622 -21.29 26.85 -3.92
N SER A 623 -22.27 26.04 -4.30
CA SER A 623 -23.44 26.42 -5.10
C SER A 623 -24.74 25.96 -4.39
N GLU A 624 -25.90 26.30 -4.97
CA GLU A 624 -27.21 25.84 -4.46
C GLU A 624 -27.33 24.31 -4.43
N ASN A 625 -26.58 23.61 -5.28
CA ASN A 625 -26.62 22.15 -5.43
C ASN A 625 -25.55 21.41 -4.61
N GLY A 626 -24.83 22.12 -3.74
CA GLY A 626 -23.75 21.56 -2.91
C GLY A 626 -22.39 22.14 -3.24
N THR A 627 -21.34 21.38 -2.91
CA THR A 627 -19.94 21.79 -3.15
C THR A 627 -19.32 20.91 -4.24
N ASP A 628 -18.81 21.53 -5.29
CA ASP A 628 -18.00 20.86 -6.31
C ASP A 628 -16.54 21.29 -6.19
N ASN A 629 -15.62 20.42 -6.62
CA ASN A 629 -14.21 20.74 -6.68
C ASN A 629 -13.82 21.26 -8.06
N ALA A 630 -12.76 22.07 -8.12
CA ALA A 630 -11.99 22.35 -9.33
C ALA A 630 -10.50 22.32 -8.97
N TYR A 631 -9.69 21.76 -9.86
CA TYR A 631 -8.26 21.55 -9.65
C TYR A 631 -7.46 22.33 -10.68
N GLN A 632 -6.25 22.75 -10.31
CA GLN A 632 -5.26 23.24 -11.25
C GLN A 632 -3.87 23.05 -10.66
N THR A 633 -2.96 22.58 -11.51
CA THR A 633 -1.53 22.57 -11.26
C THR A 633 -0.87 23.73 -12.01
N THR A 634 0.02 24.49 -11.35
CA THR A 634 0.68 25.66 -11.96
C THR A 634 2.14 25.77 -11.56
N ILE A 635 3.01 26.20 -12.48
CA ILE A 635 4.44 26.42 -12.22
C ILE A 635 4.68 27.90 -11.96
N VAL A 636 5.21 28.21 -10.77
CA VAL A 636 5.56 29.57 -10.35
C VAL A 636 7.01 29.87 -10.68
N SER A 637 7.24 30.98 -11.40
CA SER A 637 8.55 31.38 -11.89
C SER A 637 9.14 32.60 -11.17
N LYS A 638 8.31 33.47 -10.59
CA LYS A 638 8.72 34.62 -9.76
C LYS A 638 8.15 34.52 -8.34
N VAL A 639 8.93 34.97 -7.37
CA VAL A 639 8.60 34.89 -5.94
C VAL A 639 8.40 36.29 -5.35
N ALA A 640 7.55 36.39 -4.33
CA ALA A 640 7.46 37.59 -3.49
C ALA A 640 8.81 37.82 -2.81
N GLN A 641 9.32 39.06 -2.89
CA GLN A 641 10.43 39.47 -2.03
C GLN A 641 9.96 39.40 -0.58
N SER A 642 10.77 38.83 0.32
CA SER A 642 10.47 38.75 1.75
C SER A 642 10.49 40.16 2.37
N THR A 643 9.43 40.93 2.19
CA THR A 643 9.18 42.12 2.99
C THR A 643 8.54 41.65 4.28
N PHE A 644 9.24 41.85 5.40
CA PHE A 644 8.71 41.62 6.75
C PHE A 644 7.43 42.44 6.90
N ASP A 645 6.27 41.79 6.81
CA ASP A 645 4.97 42.45 6.90
C ASP A 645 4.58 42.59 8.37
N LEU A 646 4.96 43.72 8.97
CA LEU A 646 4.64 44.07 10.35
C LEU A 646 3.12 44.21 10.59
N ASP A 647 2.32 44.41 9.55
CA ASP A 647 0.86 44.54 9.67
C ASP A 647 0.19 43.18 9.97
N SER A 648 0.84 42.06 9.59
CA SER A 648 0.35 40.70 9.87
C SER A 648 0.33 40.33 11.35
N PHE A 649 1.09 41.04 12.20
CA PHE A 649 1.11 40.85 13.65
C PHE A 649 0.06 41.69 14.40
N GLY A 650 -0.76 42.49 13.70
CA GLY A 650 -1.78 43.34 14.32
C GLY A 650 -1.22 44.44 15.22
N VAL A 651 0.09 44.73 15.11
CA VAL A 651 0.77 45.72 15.94
C VAL A 651 0.63 47.08 15.28
N GLN A 652 -0.17 47.97 15.88
CA GLN A 652 -0.36 49.31 15.31
C GLN A 652 0.98 50.07 15.29
N PRO A 653 1.23 50.99 14.31
CA PRO A 653 2.48 51.74 14.20
C PRO A 653 2.90 52.46 15.51
N LYS A 654 1.91 52.88 16.32
CA LYS A 654 2.16 53.48 17.65
C LYS A 654 2.80 52.50 18.63
N GLN A 655 2.45 51.22 18.59
CA GLN A 655 3.03 50.18 19.45
C GLN A 655 4.47 49.85 19.05
N ILE A 656 4.81 49.90 17.75
CA ILE A 656 6.18 49.73 17.25
C ILE A 656 7.09 50.86 17.76
N VAL A 657 6.60 52.10 17.76
CA VAL A 657 7.34 53.25 18.31
C VAL A 657 7.55 53.10 19.82
N ILE A 658 6.55 52.60 20.55
CA ILE A 658 6.66 52.35 22.00
C ILE A 658 7.68 51.24 22.28
N ILE A 659 7.62 50.10 21.58
CA ILE A 659 8.55 48.98 21.76
C ILE A 659 9.98 49.42 21.41
N SER A 660 10.15 50.18 20.34
CA SER A 660 11.46 50.73 19.93
C SER A 660 12.00 51.72 20.97
N ALA A 661 11.13 52.56 21.55
CA ALA A 661 11.52 53.50 22.61
C ALA A 661 11.91 52.77 23.90
N VAL A 662 11.20 51.70 24.27
CA VAL A 662 11.51 50.86 25.44
C VAL A 662 12.85 50.13 25.24
N LEU A 663 13.08 49.54 24.07
CA LEU A 663 14.36 48.89 23.74
C LEU A 663 15.52 49.90 23.77
N ALA A 664 15.34 51.09 23.21
CA ALA A 664 16.34 52.16 23.29
C ALA A 664 16.62 52.58 24.74
N LEU A 665 15.57 52.67 25.59
CA LEU A 665 15.73 53.00 27.00
C LEU A 665 16.47 51.89 27.77
N ILE A 666 16.22 50.62 27.45
CA ILE A 666 16.90 49.46 28.05
C ILE A 666 18.38 49.46 27.65
N VAL A 667 18.69 49.77 26.38
CA VAL A 667 20.08 49.87 25.92
C VAL A 667 20.78 51.05 26.60
N ILE A 668 20.14 52.21 26.69
CA ILE A 668 20.72 53.41 27.33
C ILE A 668 20.94 53.17 28.84
N THR A 669 19.97 52.59 29.55
CA THR A 669 20.09 52.28 30.98
C THR A 669 21.07 51.15 31.25
N GLY A 670 21.12 50.12 30.39
CA GLY A 670 22.10 49.03 30.46
C GLY A 670 23.55 49.49 30.18
N VAL A 671 23.75 50.42 29.25
CA VAL A 671 25.07 51.04 28.99
C VAL A 671 25.46 52.01 30.12
N GLY A 672 24.49 52.70 30.72
CA GLY A 672 24.70 53.57 31.88
C GLY A 672 25.08 52.80 33.16
N TYR A 673 24.49 51.62 33.37
CA TYR A 673 24.79 50.77 34.54
C TYR A 673 26.14 50.05 34.43
N ARG A 674 26.68 49.88 33.21
CA ARG A 674 28.02 49.30 32.97
C ARG A 674 29.17 50.30 33.15
N ARG A 675 28.88 51.58 33.42
CA ARG A 675 29.87 52.66 33.61
C ARG A 675 29.89 53.25 35.04
N LYS A 676 29.36 52.54 36.02
CA LYS A 676 29.55 52.86 37.46
C LYS A 676 30.29 51.75 38.17
#